data_AF-A0A7C2HNR6-F1
#
_entry.id   AF-A0A7C2HNR6-F1
#
_cell.length_a   1.000
_cell.length_b   1.000
_cell.length_c   1.000
_cell.angle_alpha   90.00
_cell.angle_beta   90.00
_cell.angle_gamma   90.00
#
_symmetry.space_group_name_H-M   'P 1'
#
loop_
_entity.id
_entity.type
_entity.pdbx_description
1 polymer ?
#
loop_
_entity_poly.entity_id
_entity_poly.type
_entity_poly.pdbx_seq_one_letter_code
_entity_poly.pdbx_strand_id
1 'polypeptide(L)'
;MWRFCKRLCWMGLALGLAARLHAFSLLGPVNEAYQVPTIGYNLAANADIGVPKNLGEEYRWNLPVVYYAYDASFLDYFGSNGVAAIEQAIAVFNSLSNVSSYSTDLSEFPLEVTRYNYRAQALSLADLKSVAMHLILEELGLAESVRWIWCLRDRYPQGGAPCPFMIYHVIRRNFDPVTFEPSSYVNGVLWSYFINEICTGPDPLADAVEYLVDPLAQLNLPVSESLWFDYGVYLTGLSRDDVGGLRYLWRSNNVNWEAITQDSILFYTNFQTAQMLVSSNLNTLVAAAWTNDAIALQGLYPGLVIQQTEPVFTTEVTTNIVAYFTNAPWAPAPWQTLVFATNYVTNYVVRYRHTFGNVITNQYFPYTLATVVTTNIGPCQNQWGYPGGICTNITTNHIVLEVPSGDFFILPTNALCGYVLLSNLPPILQVVTNQIALATNQVGQQFSQQVFTYFTNHAIVIHPVSCETNVPMNRQGIERMQFVRAEYDSLLGRFFEPITNYYTLHAVTNNRIVKQHIQRVVTAPDFLFYADDLNLNIAVRSSTAGIFIDTNAIPGLAGPGHIEPNITIGFNRVGPMNINIYSPFLLFSGLTERVGITNFIWGSFDGSTNPPVVYPQSLSLRQLEDMILTALTISPLALPHGVVGQFYQVTFTVTGGDPPYTFSLAEDSPGLPPGLDLAPGGVLLGTPRTPGTYDFVLQVQDAQGRRRLQPYSLTIRL
;
A
#
# COMPACT_ATOMS: atom_id res chain seq x y z
N MET A 1 70.88 -3.21 4.82
CA MET A 1 70.24 -2.22 3.94
C MET A 1 69.51 -2.82 2.72
N TRP A 2 69.80 -4.06 2.28
CA TRP A 2 69.18 -4.67 1.08
C TRP A 2 67.97 -5.61 1.34
N ARG A 3 67.44 -5.64 2.58
CA ARG A 3 66.23 -6.39 2.93
C ARG A 3 64.99 -5.52 3.20
N PHE A 4 65.16 -4.19 3.25
CA PHE A 4 64.05 -3.24 3.44
C PHE A 4 63.43 -2.79 2.11
N CYS A 5 64.21 -2.73 1.02
CA CYS A 5 63.72 -2.35 -0.31
C CYS A 5 62.85 -3.41 -1.01
N LYS A 6 62.89 -4.69 -0.59
CA LYS A 6 62.05 -5.73 -1.22
C LYS A 6 60.61 -5.79 -0.68
N ARG A 7 60.31 -5.24 0.51
CA ARG A 7 58.93 -5.17 1.03
C ARG A 7 58.18 -3.92 0.56
N LEU A 8 58.88 -2.82 0.28
CA LEU A 8 58.27 -1.60 -0.28
C LEU A 8 57.88 -1.74 -1.75
N CYS A 9 58.56 -2.59 -2.53
CA CYS A 9 58.16 -2.86 -3.92
C CYS A 9 56.93 -3.78 -4.08
N TRP A 10 56.44 -4.42 -3.01
CA TRP A 10 55.18 -5.20 -3.02
C TRP A 10 53.99 -4.45 -2.39
N MET A 11 54.23 -3.33 -1.69
CA MET A 11 53.14 -2.44 -1.24
C MET A 11 52.91 -1.25 -2.20
N GLY A 12 53.87 -0.94 -3.07
CA GLY A 12 53.77 0.15 -4.06
C GLY A 12 53.11 -0.22 -5.39
N LEU A 13 52.58 -1.44 -5.55
CA LEU A 13 52.01 -1.93 -6.82
C LEU A 13 50.71 -2.74 -6.68
N ALA A 14 50.10 -2.71 -5.48
CA ALA A 14 48.78 -3.31 -5.22
C ALA A 14 47.79 -2.34 -4.53
N LEU A 15 48.10 -1.04 -4.48
CA LEU A 15 47.07 0.01 -4.52
C LEU A 15 46.74 0.23 -6.00
N GLY A 16 46.23 -0.82 -6.64
CA GLY A 16 45.39 -0.58 -7.80
C GLY A 16 44.30 0.35 -7.30
N LEU A 17 44.16 1.51 -7.94
CA LEU A 17 42.89 2.21 -8.01
C LEU A 17 41.87 1.16 -8.41
N ALA A 18 41.25 0.48 -7.45
CA ALA A 18 40.04 -0.25 -7.71
C ALA A 18 39.10 0.82 -8.20
N ALA A 19 38.87 0.85 -9.51
CA ALA A 19 37.86 1.72 -10.08
C ALA A 19 36.62 1.48 -9.23
N ARG A 20 36.06 2.55 -8.66
CA ARG A 20 34.76 2.49 -8.00
C ARG A 20 33.82 2.15 -9.13
N LEU A 21 33.39 0.91 -9.26
CA LEU A 21 32.62 0.43 -10.43
C LEU A 21 31.13 0.31 -10.10
N HIS A 22 30.70 0.83 -8.96
CA HIS A 22 29.40 0.52 -8.39
C HIS A 22 28.90 1.73 -7.62
N ALA A 23 27.58 1.90 -7.56
CA ALA A 23 26.96 2.84 -6.64
C ALA A 23 25.48 2.54 -6.38
N PHE A 24 25.05 2.79 -5.15
CA PHE A 24 23.64 2.81 -4.79
C PHE A 24 23.27 4.13 -4.11
N SER A 25 21.97 4.44 -4.10
CA SER A 25 21.40 5.61 -3.42
C SER A 25 20.30 5.20 -2.46
N LEU A 26 20.19 5.94 -1.36
CA LEU A 26 19.27 5.65 -0.27
C LEU A 26 18.11 6.62 -0.30
N LEU A 27 16.89 6.14 -0.05
CA LEU A 27 15.68 6.95 -0.09
C LEU A 27 15.21 7.32 1.32
N GLY A 28 14.62 8.50 1.46
CA GLY A 28 13.97 8.94 2.70
C GLY A 28 13.08 10.17 2.48
N PRO A 29 12.48 10.72 3.54
CA PRO A 29 11.53 11.82 3.43
C PRO A 29 12.18 13.15 3.05
N VAL A 30 11.38 14.04 2.47
CA VAL A 30 11.76 15.44 2.17
C VAL A 30 11.69 16.27 3.45
N ASN A 31 12.66 16.09 4.34
CA ASN A 31 12.68 16.73 5.66
C ASN A 31 13.87 17.68 5.88
N GLU A 32 14.78 17.79 4.91
CA GLU A 32 15.87 18.77 4.99
C GLU A 32 15.47 20.08 4.30
N ALA A 33 15.68 21.22 4.97
CA ALA A 33 15.14 22.53 4.55
C ALA A 33 15.55 23.01 3.13
N TYR A 34 16.61 22.44 2.56
CA TYR A 34 17.11 22.79 1.24
C TYR A 34 16.52 21.91 0.12
N GLN A 35 15.86 20.81 0.45
CA GLN A 35 15.31 19.86 -0.53
C GLN A 35 14.03 20.43 -1.13
N VAL A 36 14.19 21.46 -1.97
CA VAL A 36 13.10 22.22 -2.57
C VAL A 36 12.98 21.94 -4.07
N PRO A 37 11.77 22.12 -4.65
CA PRO A 37 11.55 21.94 -6.09
C PRO A 37 12.45 22.76 -6.99
N THR A 38 12.88 23.95 -6.58
CA THR A 38 13.71 24.84 -7.42
C THR A 38 15.12 24.31 -7.71
N ILE A 39 15.57 23.28 -6.99
CA ILE A 39 16.87 22.64 -7.21
C ILE A 39 16.73 21.12 -7.42
N GLY A 40 15.59 20.67 -7.94
CA GLY A 40 15.41 19.30 -8.45
C GLY A 40 14.81 18.27 -7.48
N TYR A 41 14.40 18.66 -6.26
CA TYR A 41 13.80 17.73 -5.29
C TYR A 41 12.28 17.83 -5.25
N ASN A 42 11.61 16.71 -4.98
CA ASN A 42 10.15 16.67 -4.77
C ASN A 42 9.38 17.28 -5.96
N LEU A 43 9.78 16.89 -7.17
CA LEU A 43 9.18 17.40 -8.38
C LEU A 43 7.81 16.74 -8.58
N ALA A 44 6.75 17.55 -8.64
CA ALA A 44 5.38 17.05 -8.84
C ALA A 44 5.21 16.20 -10.11
N ALA A 45 6.02 16.47 -11.15
CA ALA A 45 6.03 15.71 -12.39
C ALA A 45 6.56 14.27 -12.23
N ASN A 46 7.42 14.02 -11.23
CA ASN A 46 8.08 12.73 -11.03
C ASN A 46 7.38 11.89 -9.94
N ALA A 47 6.38 12.47 -9.26
CA ALA A 47 5.67 11.84 -8.14
C ALA A 47 6.62 11.22 -7.11
N ASP A 48 7.71 11.92 -6.78
CA ASP A 48 8.76 11.45 -5.87
C ASP A 48 8.15 11.12 -4.49
N ILE A 49 8.31 9.87 -4.03
CA ILE A 49 7.92 9.50 -2.64
C ILE A 49 8.94 9.96 -1.61
N GLY A 50 10.16 10.25 -2.04
CA GLY A 50 11.28 10.60 -1.18
C GLY A 50 12.44 11.19 -1.98
N VAL A 51 13.55 11.40 -1.28
CA VAL A 51 14.75 12.09 -1.77
C VAL A 51 16.01 11.39 -1.23
N PRO A 52 17.16 11.54 -1.90
CA PRO A 52 18.35 10.78 -1.55
C PRO A 52 18.92 11.15 -0.18
N LYS A 53 19.34 10.14 0.61
CA LYS A 53 19.91 10.28 1.97
C LYS A 53 21.40 9.95 2.02
N ASN A 54 22.09 10.47 3.04
CA ASN A 54 23.47 10.09 3.32
C ASN A 54 23.51 8.75 4.06
N LEU A 55 24.68 8.13 4.09
CA LEU A 55 24.95 7.01 4.98
C LEU A 55 24.78 7.44 6.45
N GLY A 56 24.01 6.68 7.22
CA GLY A 56 23.62 6.97 8.60
C GLY A 56 22.34 7.82 8.72
N GLU A 57 21.76 8.28 7.62
CA GLU A 57 20.50 9.04 7.56
C GLU A 57 19.39 8.27 6.84
N GLU A 58 19.61 6.97 6.57
CA GLU A 58 18.71 6.16 5.75
C GLU A 58 17.44 5.71 6.47
N TYR A 59 16.45 5.35 5.66
CA TYR A 59 15.19 4.78 6.09
C TYR A 59 15.07 3.35 5.57
N ARG A 60 14.60 2.45 6.42
CA ARG A 60 14.49 1.03 6.04
C ARG A 60 13.31 0.32 6.68
N TRP A 61 12.97 -0.81 6.07
CA TRP A 61 12.08 -1.79 6.66
C TRP A 61 12.79 -2.60 7.74
N ASN A 62 12.08 -2.85 8.84
CA ASN A 62 12.50 -3.76 9.90
C ASN A 62 11.56 -4.98 10.02
N LEU A 63 10.79 -5.25 8.97
CA LEU A 63 9.90 -6.41 8.86
C LEU A 63 10.59 -7.54 8.08
N PRO A 64 10.87 -8.69 8.71
CA PRO A 64 11.45 -9.83 8.00
C PRO A 64 10.44 -10.56 7.11
N VAL A 65 9.13 -10.39 7.35
CA VAL A 65 8.06 -10.95 6.52
C VAL A 65 7.10 -9.83 6.12
N VAL A 66 6.88 -9.71 4.82
CA VAL A 66 6.04 -8.69 4.18
C VAL A 66 4.92 -9.39 3.43
N TYR A 67 3.68 -8.96 3.64
CA TYR A 67 2.51 -9.54 3.00
C TYR A 67 2.07 -8.72 1.80
N TYR A 68 1.71 -9.37 0.70
CA TYR A 68 1.18 -8.68 -0.46
C TYR A 68 -0.08 -9.35 -0.99
N ALA A 69 -0.86 -8.57 -1.73
CA ALA A 69 -2.08 -9.03 -2.38
C ALA A 69 -2.40 -8.23 -3.64
N TYR A 70 -3.42 -8.69 -4.35
CA TYR A 70 -3.99 -8.04 -5.53
C TYR A 70 -5.43 -7.65 -5.22
N ASP A 71 -5.87 -6.49 -5.65
CA ASP A 71 -7.27 -6.11 -5.57
C ASP A 71 -8.08 -6.66 -6.76
N ALA A 72 -9.40 -6.43 -6.74
CA ALA A 72 -10.27 -6.84 -7.83
C ALA A 72 -9.92 -6.18 -9.17
N SER A 73 -9.52 -4.89 -9.17
CA SER A 73 -9.23 -4.16 -10.41
C SER A 73 -8.01 -4.72 -11.15
N PHE A 74 -6.96 -5.11 -10.42
CA PHE A 74 -5.79 -5.78 -10.98
C PHE A 74 -6.15 -7.13 -11.60
N LEU A 75 -6.92 -7.93 -10.87
CA LEU A 75 -7.33 -9.26 -11.33
C LEU A 75 -8.22 -9.17 -12.59
N ASP A 76 -9.11 -8.18 -12.65
CA ASP A 76 -9.98 -7.98 -13.81
C ASP A 76 -9.20 -7.53 -15.07
N TYR A 77 -8.18 -6.70 -14.91
CA TYR A 77 -7.41 -6.19 -16.04
C TYR A 77 -6.31 -7.15 -16.50
N PHE A 78 -5.46 -7.61 -15.57
CA PHE A 78 -4.28 -8.42 -15.91
C PHE A 78 -4.51 -9.93 -15.77
N GLY A 79 -5.50 -10.35 -14.98
CA GLY A 79 -5.82 -11.76 -14.79
C GLY A 79 -4.68 -12.59 -14.19
N SER A 80 -4.77 -13.91 -14.36
CA SER A 80 -3.80 -14.87 -13.82
C SER A 80 -2.39 -14.71 -14.39
N ASN A 81 -2.25 -14.26 -15.65
CA ASN A 81 -0.96 -13.99 -16.25
C ASN A 81 -0.27 -12.78 -15.62
N GLY A 82 -1.04 -11.72 -15.30
CA GLY A 82 -0.54 -10.57 -14.55
C GLY A 82 -0.03 -10.95 -13.18
N VAL A 83 -0.81 -11.76 -12.46
CA VAL A 83 -0.40 -12.33 -11.18
C VAL A 83 0.91 -13.09 -11.36
N ALA A 84 1.03 -13.98 -12.36
CA ALA A 84 2.27 -14.71 -12.61
C ALA A 84 3.47 -13.79 -12.88
N ALA A 85 3.29 -12.66 -13.57
CA ALA A 85 4.35 -11.68 -13.80
C ALA A 85 4.82 -10.98 -12.51
N ILE A 86 3.89 -10.58 -11.64
CA ILE A 86 4.23 -9.99 -10.34
C ILE A 86 4.86 -11.03 -9.40
N GLU A 87 4.36 -12.27 -9.41
CA GLU A 87 4.98 -13.38 -8.67
C GLU A 87 6.43 -13.63 -9.11
N GLN A 88 6.73 -13.50 -10.41
CA GLN A 88 8.11 -13.57 -10.89
C GLN A 88 8.98 -12.42 -10.39
N ALA A 89 8.44 -11.19 -10.28
CA ALA A 89 9.14 -10.06 -9.67
C ALA A 89 9.44 -10.35 -8.19
N ILE A 90 8.42 -10.77 -7.43
CA ILE A 90 8.53 -11.12 -6.01
C ILE A 90 9.52 -12.29 -5.78
N ALA A 91 9.54 -13.27 -6.68
CA ALA A 91 10.48 -14.39 -6.62
C ALA A 91 11.95 -13.93 -6.68
N VAL A 92 12.25 -12.86 -7.42
CA VAL A 92 13.60 -12.27 -7.45
C VAL A 92 13.99 -11.78 -6.05
N PHE A 93 13.13 -11.03 -5.37
CA PHE A 93 13.40 -10.56 -3.99
C PHE A 93 13.49 -11.71 -2.99
N ASN A 94 12.58 -12.68 -3.08
CA ASN A 94 12.57 -13.86 -2.20
C ASN A 94 13.77 -14.79 -2.38
N SER A 95 14.43 -14.72 -3.55
CA SER A 95 15.65 -15.49 -3.83
C SER A 95 16.86 -14.99 -3.04
N LEU A 96 16.82 -13.77 -2.49
CA LEU A 96 17.88 -13.26 -1.65
C LEU A 96 17.99 -14.08 -0.36
N SER A 97 19.22 -14.50 -0.02
CA SER A 97 19.60 -15.02 1.28
C SER A 97 19.95 -13.89 2.26
N ASN A 98 20.50 -14.24 3.42
CA ASN A 98 20.99 -13.25 4.39
C ASN A 98 22.05 -12.35 3.74
N VAL A 99 21.81 -11.04 3.70
CA VAL A 99 22.64 -10.10 2.95
C VAL A 99 24.08 -10.01 3.44
N SER A 100 24.34 -10.28 4.73
CA SER A 100 25.70 -10.30 5.28
C SER A 100 26.50 -11.55 4.88
N SER A 101 25.87 -12.55 4.23
CA SER A 101 26.56 -13.77 3.79
C SER A 101 27.21 -13.66 2.40
N TYR A 102 26.84 -12.65 1.61
CA TYR A 102 27.39 -12.44 0.27
C TYR A 102 28.85 -11.97 0.29
N SER A 103 29.57 -12.19 -0.81
CA SER A 103 30.95 -11.71 -0.94
C SER A 103 31.02 -10.19 -0.80
N THR A 104 32.14 -9.67 -0.29
CA THR A 104 32.32 -8.23 -0.07
C THR A 104 32.14 -7.42 -1.34
N ASP A 105 32.55 -7.96 -2.49
CA ASP A 105 32.46 -7.38 -3.83
C ASP A 105 31.17 -7.76 -4.58
N LEU A 106 30.28 -8.56 -3.99
CA LEU A 106 28.99 -8.96 -4.58
C LEU A 106 29.14 -9.61 -5.96
N SER A 107 30.17 -10.44 -6.10
CA SER A 107 30.54 -11.09 -7.36
C SER A 107 29.47 -12.06 -7.87
N GLU A 108 28.59 -12.53 -6.98
CA GLU A 108 27.47 -13.41 -7.27
C GLU A 108 26.35 -12.71 -8.06
N PHE A 109 26.33 -11.37 -8.06
CA PHE A 109 25.33 -10.56 -8.74
C PHE A 109 25.90 -9.94 -10.02
N PRO A 110 25.12 -9.92 -11.12
CA PRO A 110 25.54 -9.34 -12.39
C PRO A 110 25.51 -7.81 -12.34
N LEU A 111 26.34 -7.17 -13.18
CA LEU A 111 26.24 -5.74 -13.45
C LEU A 111 25.13 -5.43 -14.46
N GLU A 112 24.92 -6.32 -15.42
CA GLU A 112 23.94 -6.17 -16.48
C GLU A 112 22.73 -7.07 -16.22
N VAL A 113 21.56 -6.45 -16.00
CA VAL A 113 20.29 -7.15 -15.75
C VAL A 113 19.25 -6.92 -16.84
N THR A 114 19.52 -5.96 -17.73
CA THR A 114 18.63 -5.51 -18.79
C THR A 114 18.76 -6.37 -20.05
N ARG A 115 17.63 -6.72 -20.65
CA ARG A 115 17.55 -7.49 -21.90
C ARG A 115 16.45 -6.93 -22.79
N TYR A 116 16.54 -7.23 -24.09
CA TYR A 116 15.63 -6.73 -25.12
C TYR A 116 14.87 -7.87 -25.79
N ASN A 117 13.55 -7.74 -25.87
CA ASN A 117 12.68 -8.54 -26.71
C ASN A 117 12.21 -7.68 -27.88
N TYR A 118 12.82 -7.86 -29.04
CA TYR A 118 12.55 -7.02 -30.21
C TYR A 118 11.13 -7.15 -30.75
N ARG A 119 10.44 -8.28 -30.53
CA ARG A 119 9.02 -8.41 -30.89
C ARG A 119 8.16 -7.54 -29.97
N ALA A 120 8.41 -7.57 -28.66
CA ALA A 120 7.73 -6.71 -27.71
C ALA A 120 8.02 -5.22 -27.96
N GLN A 121 9.27 -4.88 -28.33
CA GLN A 121 9.67 -3.53 -28.70
C GLN A 121 8.91 -3.01 -29.93
N ALA A 122 8.79 -3.84 -30.97
CA ALA A 122 8.03 -3.50 -32.18
C ALA A 122 6.53 -3.29 -31.92
N LEU A 123 6.03 -3.80 -30.80
CA LEU A 123 4.64 -3.71 -30.37
C LEU A 123 4.43 -2.66 -29.26
N SER A 124 5.44 -1.86 -28.94
CA SER A 124 5.42 -0.86 -27.85
C SER A 124 4.99 -1.43 -26.49
N LEU A 125 5.43 -2.65 -26.17
CA LEU A 125 5.08 -3.30 -24.90
C LEU A 125 6.01 -2.85 -23.76
N ALA A 126 5.42 -2.42 -22.66
CA ALA A 126 6.10 -2.21 -21.38
C ALA A 126 5.99 -3.48 -20.52
N ASP A 127 7.11 -3.94 -19.95
CA ASP A 127 7.13 -5.18 -19.17
C ASP A 127 6.60 -4.96 -17.73
N LEU A 128 5.47 -5.60 -17.41
CA LEU A 128 4.81 -5.48 -16.11
C LEU A 128 5.70 -5.92 -14.94
N LYS A 129 6.45 -7.02 -15.11
CA LYS A 129 7.36 -7.55 -14.09
C LYS A 129 8.46 -6.53 -13.77
N SER A 130 9.07 -5.95 -14.79
CA SER A 130 10.19 -5.01 -14.64
C SER A 130 9.77 -3.71 -13.97
N VAL A 131 8.62 -3.15 -14.34
CA VAL A 131 8.06 -1.98 -13.66
C VAL A 131 7.75 -2.31 -12.20
N ALA A 132 7.13 -3.46 -11.91
CA ALA A 132 6.86 -3.87 -10.53
C ALA A 132 8.15 -4.03 -9.70
N MET A 133 9.21 -4.63 -10.27
CA MET A 133 10.50 -4.75 -9.60
C MET A 133 11.09 -3.41 -9.22
N HIS A 134 11.09 -2.44 -10.15
CA HIS A 134 11.57 -1.09 -9.89
C HIS A 134 10.79 -0.42 -8.73
N LEU A 135 9.46 -0.43 -8.81
CA LEU A 135 8.60 0.20 -7.80
C LEU A 135 8.76 -0.45 -6.42
N ILE A 136 8.83 -1.79 -6.35
CA ILE A 136 9.09 -2.49 -5.08
C ILE A 136 10.45 -2.07 -4.50
N LEU A 137 11.50 -2.05 -5.32
CA LEU A 137 12.85 -1.74 -4.83
C LEU A 137 12.97 -0.31 -4.30
N GLU A 138 12.29 0.63 -4.94
CA GLU A 138 12.23 2.01 -4.47
C GLU A 138 11.57 2.10 -3.08
N GLU A 139 10.43 1.41 -2.92
CA GLU A 139 9.67 1.34 -1.66
C GLU A 139 10.40 0.59 -0.54
N LEU A 140 11.43 -0.20 -0.88
CA LEU A 140 12.33 -0.83 0.10
C LEU A 140 13.40 0.13 0.65
N GLY A 141 13.48 1.35 0.13
CA GLY A 141 14.36 2.40 0.64
C GLY A 141 15.58 2.70 -0.26
N LEU A 142 15.59 2.24 -1.51
CA LEU A 142 16.60 2.64 -2.49
C LEU A 142 16.07 3.77 -3.38
N ALA A 143 16.91 4.73 -3.71
CA ALA A 143 16.57 5.80 -4.65
C ALA A 143 17.14 5.48 -6.04
N GLU A 144 16.58 6.12 -7.07
CA GLU A 144 17.09 6.08 -8.46
C GLU A 144 18.59 6.41 -8.50
N SER A 145 19.42 5.38 -8.64
CA SER A 145 20.86 5.53 -8.47
C SER A 145 21.52 6.35 -9.58
N VAL A 146 20.94 6.45 -10.79
CA VAL A 146 21.53 7.28 -11.85
C VAL A 146 21.07 8.73 -11.70
N ARG A 147 19.76 8.94 -11.52
CA ARG A 147 19.19 10.28 -11.27
C ARG A 147 19.78 11.01 -10.06
N TRP A 148 20.24 10.28 -9.05
CA TRP A 148 20.74 10.86 -7.80
C TRP A 148 22.26 10.79 -7.64
N ILE A 149 23.01 10.54 -8.72
CA ILE A 149 24.49 10.58 -8.65
C ILE A 149 24.94 11.97 -8.20
N TRP A 150 24.39 13.01 -8.83
CA TRP A 150 24.75 14.39 -8.56
C TRP A 150 23.50 15.19 -8.22
N CYS A 151 23.47 15.79 -7.03
CA CYS A 151 22.32 16.57 -6.58
C CYS A 151 22.75 18.01 -6.29
N LEU A 152 21.89 18.96 -6.65
CA LEU A 152 22.08 20.35 -6.23
C LEU A 152 21.84 20.47 -4.72
N ARG A 153 22.69 21.23 -4.04
CA ARG A 153 22.58 21.52 -2.61
C ARG A 153 22.17 22.96 -2.35
N ASP A 154 22.62 23.85 -3.22
CA ASP A 154 22.35 25.29 -3.18
C ASP A 154 22.57 25.91 -4.57
N ARG A 155 21.98 27.08 -4.77
CA ARG A 155 22.02 27.85 -6.02
C ARG A 155 21.82 29.34 -5.70
N TYR A 156 22.72 30.20 -6.17
CA TYR A 156 22.59 31.65 -5.98
C TYR A 156 23.07 32.48 -7.19
N PRO A 157 22.49 33.67 -7.42
CA PRO A 157 22.86 34.52 -8.54
C PRO A 157 24.25 35.12 -8.40
N GLN A 158 24.99 35.16 -9.51
CA GLN A 158 26.30 35.77 -9.55
C GLN A 158 26.17 37.29 -9.71
N GLY A 159 26.30 38.04 -8.60
CA GLY A 159 26.61 39.48 -8.61
C GLY A 159 25.81 40.36 -9.58
N GLY A 160 24.47 40.31 -9.54
CA GLY A 160 23.61 41.14 -10.38
C GLY A 160 23.41 40.64 -11.82
N ALA A 161 24.01 39.51 -12.19
CA ALA A 161 23.74 38.86 -13.48
C ALA A 161 22.35 38.18 -13.48
N PRO A 162 21.60 38.25 -14.60
CA PRO A 162 20.34 37.54 -14.73
C PRO A 162 20.56 36.03 -14.92
N CYS A 163 19.54 35.21 -14.68
CA CYS A 163 19.55 33.78 -15.01
C CYS A 163 19.95 33.57 -16.50
N PRO A 164 20.81 32.60 -16.85
CA PRO A 164 21.25 31.42 -16.07
C PRO A 164 22.58 31.59 -15.31
N PHE A 165 23.08 32.82 -15.13
CA PHE A 165 24.37 33.06 -14.46
C PHE A 165 24.29 32.89 -12.93
N MET A 166 24.27 31.63 -12.50
CA MET A 166 24.23 31.24 -11.10
C MET A 166 25.51 30.50 -10.70
N ILE A 167 25.75 30.43 -9.39
CA ILE A 167 26.72 29.54 -8.77
C ILE A 167 25.95 28.40 -8.11
N TYR A 168 26.36 27.18 -8.42
CA TYR A 168 25.72 25.95 -7.96
C TYR A 168 26.64 25.19 -7.01
N HIS A 169 26.07 24.70 -5.92
CA HIS A 169 26.71 23.71 -5.06
C HIS A 169 26.17 22.33 -5.41
N VAL A 170 27.05 21.43 -5.86
CA VAL A 170 26.67 20.07 -6.24
C VAL A 170 27.29 19.09 -5.25
N ILE A 171 26.52 18.10 -4.85
CA ILE A 171 26.95 17.01 -3.97
C ILE A 171 26.70 15.66 -4.65
N ARG A 172 27.41 14.62 -4.20
CA ARG A 172 27.13 13.23 -4.62
C ARG A 172 26.32 12.52 -3.56
N ARG A 173 25.30 11.78 -3.98
CA ARG A 173 24.45 10.96 -3.08
C ARG A 173 24.47 9.46 -3.41
N ASN A 174 25.40 9.06 -4.27
CA ASN A 174 25.68 7.69 -4.63
C ASN A 174 26.90 7.14 -3.88
N PHE A 175 26.80 5.93 -3.32
CA PHE A 175 27.85 5.31 -2.53
C PHE A 175 28.26 3.95 -3.08
N ASP A 176 29.57 3.68 -3.13
CA ASP A 176 30.08 2.37 -3.52
C ASP A 176 29.76 1.33 -2.41
N PRO A 177 29.15 0.17 -2.74
CA PRO A 177 28.68 -0.82 -1.77
C PRO A 177 29.79 -1.60 -1.05
N VAL A 178 31.05 -1.41 -1.44
CA VAL A 178 32.21 -2.05 -0.82
C VAL A 178 32.94 -1.09 0.11
N THR A 179 33.19 0.13 -0.38
CA THR A 179 34.00 1.14 0.31
C THR A 179 33.18 2.16 1.08
N PHE A 180 31.89 2.31 0.77
CA PHE A 180 31.00 3.36 1.28
C PHE A 180 31.42 4.79 0.95
N GLU A 181 32.35 4.93 0.00
CA GLU A 181 32.80 6.22 -0.50
C GLU A 181 31.89 6.70 -1.65
N PRO A 182 31.71 8.02 -1.83
CA PRO A 182 30.92 8.54 -2.94
C PRO A 182 31.43 8.08 -4.31
N SER A 183 30.54 7.58 -5.17
CA SER A 183 30.89 7.00 -6.47
C SER A 183 30.08 7.63 -7.59
N SER A 184 30.70 7.76 -8.77
CA SER A 184 30.08 8.24 -10.01
C SER A 184 29.90 7.12 -11.03
N TYR A 185 30.07 5.87 -10.59
CA TYR A 185 29.88 4.71 -11.43
C TYR A 185 28.64 3.96 -10.99
N VAL A 186 27.81 3.56 -11.94
CA VAL A 186 26.64 2.73 -11.71
C VAL A 186 26.77 1.50 -12.63
N ASN A 187 26.72 0.31 -12.05
CA ASN A 187 26.90 -0.99 -12.72
C ASN A 187 28.12 -1.03 -13.67
N GLY A 188 29.23 -0.44 -13.26
CA GLY A 188 30.49 -0.40 -13.99
C GLY A 188 30.62 0.74 -15.00
N VAL A 189 29.59 1.55 -15.17
CA VAL A 189 29.54 2.62 -16.17
C VAL A 189 29.78 3.98 -15.52
N LEU A 190 30.64 4.80 -16.11
CA LEU A 190 31.00 6.12 -15.59
C LEU A 190 30.02 7.21 -16.05
N TRP A 191 29.52 7.97 -15.09
CA TRP A 191 28.61 9.09 -15.31
C TRP A 191 29.22 10.43 -14.90
N SER A 192 28.76 11.49 -15.58
CA SER A 192 29.02 12.89 -15.27
C SER A 192 27.69 13.66 -15.29
N TYR A 193 27.71 14.96 -15.05
CA TYR A 193 26.52 15.79 -15.04
C TYR A 193 26.76 17.14 -15.73
N PHE A 194 25.67 17.76 -16.21
CA PHE A 194 25.64 19.18 -16.53
C PHE A 194 24.48 19.84 -15.77
N ILE A 195 24.56 21.15 -15.54
CA ILE A 195 23.46 21.87 -14.91
C ILE A 195 22.48 22.34 -15.98
N ASN A 196 21.23 21.90 -15.88
CA ASN A 196 20.14 22.42 -16.66
C ASN A 196 19.41 23.50 -15.84
N GLU A 197 19.43 24.73 -16.32
CA GLU A 197 18.86 25.90 -15.64
C GLU A 197 17.71 26.46 -16.46
N ILE A 198 16.50 26.36 -15.93
CA ILE A 198 15.27 26.77 -16.59
C ILE A 198 14.87 28.15 -16.06
N CYS A 199 15.30 29.19 -16.77
CA CYS A 199 15.11 30.61 -16.40
C CYS A 199 13.69 31.16 -16.59
N THR A 200 12.66 30.32 -16.50
CA THR A 200 11.27 30.71 -16.73
C THR A 200 10.42 30.45 -15.49
N GLY A 201 9.44 31.33 -15.25
CA GLY A 201 8.53 31.24 -14.12
C GLY A 201 9.02 31.96 -12.87
N PRO A 202 8.18 32.04 -11.83
CA PRO A 202 8.51 32.70 -10.56
C PRO A 202 9.59 31.93 -9.76
N ASP A 203 9.69 30.62 -9.97
CA ASP A 203 10.58 29.70 -9.26
C ASP A 203 11.37 28.87 -10.29
N PRO A 204 12.43 29.45 -10.90
CA PRO A 204 13.17 28.79 -11.97
C PRO A 204 13.82 27.50 -11.47
N LEU A 205 13.52 26.38 -12.15
CA LEU A 205 14.04 25.05 -11.84
C LEU A 205 15.49 24.92 -12.31
N ALA A 206 16.36 24.45 -11.44
CA ALA A 206 17.68 23.96 -11.80
C ALA A 206 17.81 22.48 -11.43
N ASP A 207 18.52 21.72 -12.26
CA ASP A 207 18.77 20.31 -12.02
C ASP A 207 20.19 19.92 -12.48
N ALA A 208 20.79 18.95 -11.82
CA ALA A 208 22.05 18.33 -12.25
C ALA A 208 21.69 17.10 -13.07
N VAL A 209 21.73 17.23 -14.40
CA VAL A 209 21.30 16.16 -15.32
C VAL A 209 22.46 15.24 -15.63
N GLU A 210 22.34 13.97 -15.27
CA GLU A 210 23.34 12.95 -15.52
C GLU A 210 23.43 12.54 -17.00
N TYR A 211 24.67 12.29 -17.45
CA TYR A 211 24.95 11.71 -18.75
C TYR A 211 26.18 10.80 -18.71
N LEU A 212 26.24 9.86 -19.65
CA LEU A 212 27.35 8.93 -19.81
C LEU A 212 28.62 9.66 -20.24
N VAL A 213 29.75 9.39 -19.56
CA VAL A 213 31.05 9.93 -19.98
C VAL A 213 31.51 9.32 -21.29
N ASP A 214 31.29 8.01 -21.46
CA ASP A 214 31.47 7.33 -22.73
C ASP A 214 30.10 7.14 -23.40
N PRO A 215 29.77 7.89 -24.48
CA PRO A 215 28.49 7.78 -25.16
C PRO A 215 28.30 6.45 -25.89
N LEU A 216 29.36 5.63 -26.03
CA LEU A 216 29.30 4.28 -26.59
C LEU A 216 29.27 3.20 -25.51
N ALA A 217 29.34 3.56 -24.24
CA ALA A 217 29.21 2.60 -23.16
C ALA A 217 27.84 1.94 -23.18
N GLN A 218 27.82 0.64 -22.92
CA GLN A 218 26.58 -0.09 -22.80
C GLN A 218 25.83 0.39 -21.55
N LEU A 219 24.57 0.82 -21.74
CA LEU A 219 23.73 1.30 -20.67
C LEU A 219 23.25 0.12 -19.81
N ASN A 220 23.85 -0.04 -18.63
CA ASN A 220 23.50 -1.09 -17.67
C ASN A 220 22.77 -0.46 -16.48
N LEU A 221 21.49 -0.12 -16.64
CA LEU A 221 20.72 0.47 -15.55
C LEU A 221 20.43 -0.57 -14.45
N PRO A 222 20.56 -0.19 -13.16
CA PRO A 222 20.10 -1.02 -12.06
C PRO A 222 18.58 -1.02 -11.98
N VAL A 223 18.01 -1.98 -11.26
CA VAL A 223 16.56 -2.08 -11.06
C VAL A 223 16.01 -0.86 -10.31
N SER A 224 16.84 -0.23 -9.46
CA SER A 224 16.46 1.01 -8.75
C SER A 224 16.20 2.17 -9.71
N GLU A 225 16.72 2.10 -10.94
CA GLU A 225 16.52 3.14 -11.93
C GLU A 225 15.18 2.99 -12.63
N SER A 226 14.55 4.13 -12.83
CA SER A 226 13.30 4.31 -13.53
C SER A 226 13.44 3.94 -15.03
N LEU A 227 12.79 2.87 -15.46
CA LEU A 227 12.80 2.41 -16.88
C LEU A 227 11.76 3.13 -17.76
N TRP A 228 11.51 4.40 -17.53
CA TRP A 228 10.36 5.08 -18.15
C TRP A 228 10.52 5.11 -19.68
N PHE A 229 9.60 4.40 -20.36
CA PHE A 229 9.37 4.37 -21.81
C PHE A 229 10.32 3.52 -22.68
N ASP A 230 11.08 2.59 -22.08
CA ASP A 230 11.92 1.67 -22.85
C ASP A 230 11.13 0.40 -23.27
N TYR A 231 10.49 0.45 -24.44
CA TYR A 231 9.65 -0.65 -24.94
C TYR A 231 10.45 -1.90 -25.30
N GLY A 232 9.87 -3.06 -24.97
CA GLY A 232 10.50 -4.36 -25.18
C GLY A 232 11.71 -4.63 -24.28
N VAL A 233 12.00 -3.74 -23.32
CA VAL A 233 13.03 -3.95 -22.31
C VAL A 233 12.44 -4.73 -21.14
N TYR A 234 13.19 -5.70 -20.63
CA TYR A 234 12.83 -6.44 -19.43
C TYR A 234 14.05 -6.72 -18.54
N LEU A 235 13.79 -6.85 -17.24
CA LEU A 235 14.75 -7.11 -16.18
C LEU A 235 14.78 -8.60 -15.82
N THR A 236 16.00 -9.14 -15.74
CA THR A 236 16.23 -10.55 -15.43
C THR A 236 16.37 -10.82 -13.93
N GLY A 237 16.83 -9.85 -13.15
CA GLY A 237 17.06 -9.96 -11.71
C GLY A 237 17.57 -8.64 -11.13
N LEU A 238 18.08 -8.67 -9.90
CA LEU A 238 18.72 -7.51 -9.25
C LEU A 238 20.18 -7.38 -9.70
N SER A 239 20.63 -6.14 -9.91
CA SER A 239 22.02 -5.87 -10.21
C SER A 239 22.87 -5.86 -8.94
N ARG A 240 24.19 -5.86 -9.12
CA ARG A 240 25.15 -5.73 -8.03
C ARG A 240 24.92 -4.48 -7.18
N ASP A 241 24.56 -3.36 -7.83
CA ASP A 241 24.34 -2.08 -7.16
C ASP A 241 23.04 -2.11 -6.34
N ASP A 242 21.97 -2.71 -6.88
CA ASP A 242 20.71 -2.92 -6.17
C ASP A 242 20.93 -3.73 -4.87
N VAL A 243 21.62 -4.87 -4.99
CA VAL A 243 21.93 -5.73 -3.83
C VAL A 243 22.94 -5.06 -2.90
N GLY A 244 23.82 -4.22 -3.42
CA GLY A 244 24.71 -3.38 -2.64
C GLY A 244 23.97 -2.45 -1.68
N GLY A 245 22.94 -1.77 -2.21
CA GLY A 245 22.06 -0.93 -1.41
C GLY A 245 21.26 -1.73 -0.38
N LEU A 246 20.58 -2.80 -0.81
CA LEU A 246 19.82 -3.67 0.11
C LEU A 246 20.71 -4.29 1.20
N ARG A 247 21.94 -4.68 0.86
CA ARG A 247 22.92 -5.17 1.83
C ARG A 247 23.29 -4.10 2.85
N TYR A 248 23.49 -2.85 2.41
CA TYR A 248 23.75 -1.75 3.33
C TYR A 248 22.58 -1.54 4.31
N LEU A 249 21.34 -1.52 3.78
CA LEU A 249 20.13 -1.34 4.59
C LEU A 249 19.93 -2.47 5.60
N TRP A 250 20.03 -3.74 5.18
CA TRP A 250 19.58 -4.89 5.97
C TRP A 250 20.68 -5.61 6.75
N ARG A 251 21.96 -5.34 6.53
CA ARG A 251 23.04 -6.01 7.28
C ARG A 251 22.96 -5.75 8.79
N SER A 252 23.28 -6.75 9.60
CA SER A 252 23.24 -6.68 11.07
C SER A 252 24.20 -5.65 11.65
N ASN A 253 25.27 -5.32 10.92
CA ASN A 253 26.25 -4.31 11.33
C ASN A 253 25.78 -2.88 11.06
N ASN A 254 24.71 -2.69 10.26
CA ASN A 254 24.08 -1.39 10.12
C ASN A 254 23.03 -1.23 11.23
N VAL A 255 23.31 -0.32 12.16
CA VAL A 255 22.52 -0.13 13.38
C VAL A 255 21.85 1.23 13.35
N ASN A 256 20.52 1.21 13.24
CA ASN A 256 19.71 2.43 13.13
C ASN A 256 18.88 2.64 14.39
N TRP A 257 18.70 3.89 14.77
CA TRP A 257 17.75 4.25 15.81
C TRP A 257 16.34 4.22 15.21
N GLU A 258 15.61 3.13 15.44
CA GLU A 258 14.30 2.90 14.82
C GLU A 258 13.33 2.21 15.79
N ALA A 259 12.04 2.52 15.65
CA ALA A 259 10.97 1.85 16.39
C ALA A 259 10.49 0.59 15.64
N ILE A 260 9.79 -0.29 16.34
CA ILE A 260 8.99 -1.33 15.69
C ILE A 260 7.80 -0.71 14.96
N THR A 261 7.31 -1.37 13.92
CA THR A 261 6.17 -0.91 13.10
C THR A 261 4.91 -0.70 13.95
N GLN A 262 3.99 0.15 13.50
CA GLN A 262 2.79 0.50 14.28
C GLN A 262 1.86 -0.69 14.57
N ASP A 263 1.87 -1.69 13.71
CA ASP A 263 1.09 -2.93 13.84
C ASP A 263 1.85 -4.05 14.57
N SER A 264 3.03 -3.74 15.11
CA SER A 264 3.88 -4.64 15.90
C SER A 264 3.87 -4.30 17.39
N ILE A 265 3.96 -5.33 18.21
CA ILE A 265 4.08 -5.28 19.67
C ILE A 265 5.36 -6.00 20.12
N LEU A 266 6.16 -5.34 20.96
CA LEU A 266 7.34 -5.93 21.57
C LEU A 266 6.94 -6.66 22.85
N PHE A 267 7.33 -7.92 23.04
CA PHE A 267 7.14 -8.64 24.32
C PHE A 267 8.35 -8.55 25.24
N TYR A 268 8.08 -8.37 26.52
CA TYR A 268 9.06 -8.59 27.58
C TYR A 268 8.86 -9.97 28.20
N THR A 269 9.91 -10.79 28.19
CA THR A 269 9.93 -12.12 28.82
C THR A 269 10.14 -12.08 30.34
N ASN A 270 10.33 -10.89 30.91
CA ASN A 270 10.41 -10.68 32.34
C ASN A 270 8.98 -10.58 32.88
N PHE A 271 8.35 -11.73 33.15
CA PHE A 271 6.97 -11.79 33.60
C PHE A 271 6.78 -10.91 34.84
N GLN A 272 5.75 -10.06 34.83
CA GLN A 272 5.34 -9.31 36.02
C GLN A 272 4.84 -10.25 37.11
N THR A 273 4.61 -9.76 38.33
CA THR A 273 4.00 -10.52 39.43
C THR A 273 2.73 -11.25 38.97
N ALA A 274 2.56 -12.52 39.37
CA ALA A 274 1.38 -13.31 39.02
C ALA A 274 0.09 -12.60 39.47
N GLN A 275 -0.94 -12.64 38.62
CA GLN A 275 -2.25 -12.06 38.86
C GLN A 275 -3.32 -13.14 38.85
N MET A 276 -4.32 -12.99 39.70
CA MET A 276 -5.49 -13.87 39.72
C MET A 276 -6.62 -13.21 38.94
N LEU A 277 -7.15 -13.89 37.93
CA LEU A 277 -8.38 -13.50 37.24
C LEU A 277 -9.54 -14.32 37.77
N VAL A 278 -10.67 -13.67 37.99
CA VAL A 278 -11.90 -14.29 38.47
C VAL A 278 -13.00 -13.98 37.45
N SER A 279 -13.69 -15.00 36.96
CA SER A 279 -14.77 -14.81 36.00
C SER A 279 -16.02 -14.25 36.67
N SER A 280 -16.80 -13.48 35.91
CA SER A 280 -18.03 -12.82 36.32
C SER A 280 -19.20 -13.24 35.42
N ASN A 281 -20.44 -12.98 35.87
CA ASN A 281 -21.63 -13.46 35.18
C ASN A 281 -21.88 -12.67 33.88
N LEU A 282 -21.88 -13.35 32.75
CA LEU A 282 -22.07 -12.71 31.44
C LEU A 282 -23.43 -12.01 31.33
N ASN A 283 -24.47 -12.58 31.94
CA ASN A 283 -25.82 -12.01 31.90
C ASN A 283 -25.89 -10.63 32.59
N THR A 284 -25.17 -10.46 33.71
CA THR A 284 -25.13 -9.16 34.40
C THR A 284 -24.34 -8.12 33.62
N LEU A 285 -23.30 -8.54 32.89
CA LEU A 285 -22.56 -7.63 32.00
C LEU A 285 -23.44 -7.18 30.84
N VAL A 286 -24.14 -8.11 30.17
CA VAL A 286 -25.03 -7.79 29.05
C VAL A 286 -26.15 -6.85 29.47
N ALA A 287 -26.80 -7.10 30.60
CA ALA A 287 -27.87 -6.24 31.11
C ALA A 287 -27.37 -4.83 31.47
N ALA A 288 -26.20 -4.73 32.10
CA ALA A 288 -25.59 -3.44 32.41
C ALA A 288 -25.14 -2.70 31.14
N ALA A 289 -24.50 -3.40 30.20
CA ALA A 289 -24.00 -2.84 28.95
C ALA A 289 -25.13 -2.31 28.04
N TRP A 290 -26.30 -2.92 28.09
CA TRP A 290 -27.45 -2.46 27.31
C TRP A 290 -27.98 -1.10 27.76
N THR A 291 -27.79 -0.76 29.03
CA THR A 291 -28.49 0.37 29.70
C THR A 291 -27.58 1.50 30.16
N ASN A 292 -26.26 1.29 30.16
CA ASN A 292 -25.27 2.26 30.65
C ASN A 292 -24.39 2.75 29.50
N ASP A 293 -24.01 4.03 29.53
CA ASP A 293 -22.98 4.55 28.65
C ASP A 293 -21.59 4.01 29.01
N ALA A 294 -20.58 4.32 28.21
CA ALA A 294 -19.22 3.79 28.41
C ALA A 294 -18.68 4.12 29.81
N ILE A 295 -18.90 5.34 30.29
CA ILE A 295 -18.38 5.83 31.58
C ILE A 295 -19.05 5.09 32.74
N ALA A 296 -20.39 5.00 32.75
CA ALA A 296 -21.11 4.29 33.80
C ALA A 296 -20.79 2.79 33.80
N LEU A 297 -20.66 2.18 32.62
CA LEU A 297 -20.33 0.76 32.49
C LEU A 297 -18.91 0.45 33.01
N GLN A 298 -17.92 1.29 32.68
CA GLN A 298 -16.56 1.17 33.23
C GLN A 298 -16.51 1.42 34.74
N GLY A 299 -17.42 2.24 35.28
CA GLY A 299 -17.59 2.42 36.72
C GLY A 299 -18.13 1.17 37.43
N LEU A 300 -19.02 0.41 36.77
CA LEU A 300 -19.57 -0.85 37.29
C LEU A 300 -18.58 -2.03 37.17
N TYR A 301 -17.73 -2.00 36.15
CA TYR A 301 -16.75 -3.06 35.85
C TYR A 301 -15.34 -2.47 35.76
N PRO A 302 -14.64 -2.32 36.90
CA PRO A 302 -13.28 -1.78 36.92
C PRO A 302 -12.32 -2.56 36.01
N GLY A 303 -11.55 -1.82 35.21
CA GLY A 303 -10.61 -2.41 34.24
C GLY A 303 -11.23 -2.79 32.90
N LEU A 304 -12.54 -2.61 32.69
CA LEU A 304 -13.18 -2.82 31.39
C LEU A 304 -12.69 -1.81 30.34
N VAL A 305 -12.21 -2.30 29.20
CA VAL A 305 -11.81 -1.50 28.05
C VAL A 305 -12.92 -1.55 27.01
N ILE A 306 -13.44 -0.38 26.64
CA ILE A 306 -14.47 -0.23 25.62
C ILE A 306 -13.82 0.47 24.42
N GLN A 307 -13.76 -0.20 23.27
CA GLN A 307 -13.18 0.32 22.04
C GLN A 307 -14.15 1.27 21.32
N GLN A 308 -15.44 0.92 21.32
CA GLN A 308 -16.48 1.68 20.63
C GLN A 308 -17.78 1.58 21.40
N THR A 309 -18.57 2.67 21.39
CA THR A 309 -19.92 2.72 21.95
C THR A 309 -20.83 3.44 20.98
N GLU A 310 -21.96 2.83 20.65
CA GLU A 310 -22.97 3.39 19.76
C GLU A 310 -24.31 3.48 20.50
N PRO A 311 -24.92 4.67 20.62
CA PRO A 311 -26.26 4.81 21.16
C PRO A 311 -27.31 4.36 20.14
N VAL A 312 -28.25 3.52 20.59
CA VAL A 312 -29.38 3.01 19.81
C VAL A 312 -30.67 3.52 20.45
N PHE A 313 -31.46 4.27 19.70
CA PHE A 313 -32.75 4.75 20.17
C PHE A 313 -33.83 3.70 19.92
N THR A 314 -34.52 3.30 20.98
CA THR A 314 -35.60 2.31 20.89
C THR A 314 -36.84 2.83 21.60
N THR A 315 -38.01 2.41 21.13
CA THR A 315 -39.28 2.67 21.83
C THR A 315 -39.56 1.52 22.79
N GLU A 316 -39.67 1.82 24.08
CA GLU A 316 -40.06 0.83 25.08
C GLU A 316 -41.42 1.16 25.66
N VAL A 317 -42.20 0.10 25.92
CA VAL A 317 -43.51 0.21 26.51
C VAL A 317 -43.41 0.00 28.01
N THR A 318 -43.66 1.05 28.79
CA THR A 318 -43.77 0.94 30.24
C THR A 318 -45.22 0.65 30.61
N THR A 319 -45.45 -0.47 31.30
CA THR A 319 -46.76 -0.86 31.81
C THR A 319 -46.98 -0.35 33.22
N ASN A 320 -47.92 0.58 33.40
CA ASN A 320 -48.38 0.96 34.73
C ASN A 320 -49.66 0.18 35.06
N ILE A 321 -49.57 -0.69 36.06
CA ILE A 321 -50.71 -1.46 36.57
C ILE A 321 -51.29 -0.70 37.77
N VAL A 322 -52.55 -0.28 37.64
CA VAL A 322 -53.29 0.38 38.74
C VAL A 322 -54.41 -0.55 39.17
N ALA A 323 -54.42 -0.92 40.44
CA ALA A 323 -55.48 -1.73 41.02
C ALA A 323 -56.48 -0.82 41.76
N TYR A 324 -57.77 -0.96 41.48
CA TYR A 324 -58.83 -0.24 42.18
C TYR A 324 -60.05 -1.12 42.41
N PHE A 325 -60.82 -0.80 43.44
CA PHE A 325 -62.07 -1.51 43.75
C PHE A 325 -63.23 -0.87 43.00
N THR A 326 -64.03 -1.69 42.33
CA THR A 326 -65.26 -1.26 41.66
C THR A 326 -66.36 -2.29 41.84
N ASN A 327 -67.62 -1.84 41.76
CA ASN A 327 -68.80 -2.69 41.74
C ASN A 327 -69.11 -3.10 40.29
N ALA A 328 -69.50 -4.36 40.06
CA ALA A 328 -69.96 -4.78 38.75
C ALA A 328 -71.19 -3.96 38.33
N PRO A 329 -71.37 -3.65 37.02
CA PRO A 329 -72.55 -2.92 36.55
C PRO A 329 -73.83 -3.58 37.07
N TRP A 330 -74.66 -2.80 37.77
CA TRP A 330 -75.95 -3.22 38.37
C TRP A 330 -75.90 -4.17 39.58
N ALA A 331 -74.74 -4.39 40.21
CA ALA A 331 -74.66 -5.15 41.46
C ALA A 331 -75.13 -4.30 42.67
N PRO A 332 -76.05 -4.80 43.54
CA PRO A 332 -76.43 -4.11 44.76
C PRO A 332 -75.28 -4.11 45.79
N ALA A 333 -75.07 -2.99 46.49
CA ALA A 333 -74.03 -2.85 47.52
C ALA A 333 -74.18 -3.96 48.59
N PRO A 334 -73.15 -4.81 48.81
CA PRO A 334 -71.84 -4.38 49.32
C PRO A 334 -70.62 -5.05 48.63
N TRP A 335 -70.76 -5.59 47.42
CA TRP A 335 -69.67 -6.36 46.78
C TRP A 335 -68.75 -5.48 45.93
N GLN A 336 -67.51 -5.31 46.39
CA GLN A 336 -66.42 -4.67 45.64
C GLN A 336 -65.56 -5.74 44.96
N THR A 337 -65.26 -5.55 43.67
CA THR A 337 -64.33 -6.37 42.89
C THR A 337 -63.05 -5.57 42.67
N LEU A 338 -61.89 -6.17 42.95
CA LEU A 338 -60.58 -5.58 42.63
C LEU A 338 -60.34 -5.74 41.13
N VAL A 339 -60.20 -4.63 40.42
CA VAL A 339 -59.92 -4.58 38.99
C VAL A 339 -58.53 -4.00 38.78
N PHE A 340 -57.75 -4.64 37.91
CA PHE A 340 -56.46 -4.16 37.46
C PHE A 340 -56.64 -3.46 36.10
N ALA A 341 -56.41 -2.15 36.04
CA ALA A 341 -56.26 -1.43 34.79
C ALA A 341 -54.78 -1.37 34.42
N THR A 342 -54.45 -1.83 33.21
CA THR A 342 -53.09 -1.72 32.67
C THR A 342 -53.07 -0.59 31.67
N ASN A 343 -52.26 0.44 31.91
CA ASN A 343 -52.00 1.48 30.92
C ASN A 343 -50.61 1.30 30.31
N TYR A 344 -50.52 1.43 28.99
CA TYR A 344 -49.30 1.28 28.22
C TYR A 344 -48.83 2.65 27.78
N VAL A 345 -47.68 3.10 28.30
CA VAL A 345 -47.05 4.34 27.85
C VAL A 345 -45.81 3.96 27.05
N THR A 346 -45.74 4.41 25.80
CA THR A 346 -44.56 4.21 24.97
C THR A 346 -43.60 5.37 25.19
N ASN A 347 -42.38 5.08 25.63
CA ASN A 347 -41.33 6.05 25.87
C ASN A 347 -40.14 5.78 24.94
N TYR A 348 -39.44 6.83 24.52
CA TYR A 348 -38.16 6.67 23.84
C TYR A 348 -37.06 6.45 24.88
N VAL A 349 -36.29 5.38 24.71
CA VAL A 349 -35.20 5.00 25.60
C VAL A 349 -33.93 4.79 24.80
N VAL A 350 -32.83 5.33 25.31
CA VAL A 350 -31.49 5.11 24.75
C VAL A 350 -30.95 3.79 25.28
N ARG A 351 -30.50 2.94 24.35
CA ARG A 351 -29.73 1.72 24.60
C ARG A 351 -28.34 1.88 24.02
N TYR A 352 -27.40 1.04 24.42
CA TYR A 352 -26.02 1.11 23.96
C TYR A 352 -25.56 -0.21 23.37
N ARG A 353 -24.80 -0.11 22.27
CA ARG A 353 -24.03 -1.22 21.71
C ARG A 353 -22.55 -0.91 21.95
N HIS A 354 -21.84 -1.85 22.57
CA HIS A 354 -20.43 -1.69 22.90
C HIS A 354 -19.58 -2.74 22.19
N THR A 355 -18.39 -2.33 21.76
CA THR A 355 -17.30 -3.22 21.37
C THR A 355 -16.27 -3.23 22.50
N PHE A 356 -16.09 -4.36 23.16
CA PHE A 356 -15.14 -4.51 24.26
C PHE A 356 -13.75 -4.88 23.76
N GLY A 357 -12.71 -4.29 24.35
CA GLY A 357 -11.32 -4.56 24.00
C GLY A 357 -10.66 -5.66 24.83
N ASN A 358 -11.21 -6.05 25.98
CA ASN A 358 -10.54 -6.95 26.92
C ASN A 358 -11.49 -7.92 27.66
N VAL A 359 -12.64 -8.23 27.06
CA VAL A 359 -13.60 -9.20 27.61
C VAL A 359 -13.48 -10.51 26.83
N ILE A 360 -13.26 -11.61 27.55
CA ILE A 360 -13.26 -12.96 26.97
C ILE A 360 -14.25 -13.85 27.70
N THR A 361 -15.04 -14.61 26.95
CA THR A 361 -15.97 -15.59 27.52
C THR A 361 -15.25 -16.93 27.73
N ASN A 362 -15.51 -17.58 28.86
CA ASN A 362 -14.95 -18.90 29.17
C ASN A 362 -15.98 -19.99 28.85
N GLN A 363 -17.21 -19.83 29.34
CA GLN A 363 -18.38 -20.55 28.86
C GLN A 363 -19.32 -19.56 28.18
N TYR A 364 -19.85 -19.93 27.01
CA TYR A 364 -20.82 -19.11 26.28
C TYR A 364 -21.97 -19.98 25.78
N PHE A 365 -23.19 -19.57 26.12
CA PHE A 365 -24.41 -20.15 25.63
C PHE A 365 -25.26 -19.04 24.99
N PRO A 366 -25.76 -19.23 23.76
CA PRO A 366 -26.54 -18.20 23.06
C PRO A 366 -27.92 -17.96 23.70
N TYR A 367 -28.40 -18.91 24.49
CA TYR A 367 -29.67 -18.83 25.22
C TYR A 367 -29.45 -19.22 26.68
N THR A 368 -30.26 -18.67 27.57
CA THR A 368 -30.20 -18.99 29.01
C THR A 368 -31.32 -19.94 29.39
N LEU A 369 -30.99 -21.12 29.90
CA LEU A 369 -31.97 -22.00 30.54
C LEU A 369 -32.17 -21.53 31.98
N ALA A 370 -33.31 -20.90 32.23
CA ALA A 370 -33.68 -20.40 33.55
C ALA A 370 -34.65 -21.37 34.21
N THR A 371 -34.34 -21.77 35.44
CA THR A 371 -35.27 -22.53 36.28
C THR A 371 -36.05 -21.52 37.12
N VAL A 372 -37.35 -21.39 36.86
CA VAL A 372 -38.28 -20.60 37.66
C VAL A 372 -38.86 -21.51 38.73
N VAL A 373 -38.36 -21.37 39.95
CA VAL A 373 -39.02 -21.95 41.13
C VAL A 373 -40.04 -20.94 41.61
N THR A 374 -41.32 -21.30 41.57
CA THR A 374 -42.41 -20.50 42.14
C THR A 374 -42.86 -21.18 43.43
N THR A 375 -42.61 -20.52 44.56
CA THR A 375 -42.97 -21.00 45.89
C THR A 375 -44.25 -20.31 46.32
N ASN A 376 -45.39 -20.99 46.23
CA ASN A 376 -46.68 -20.49 46.71
C ASN A 376 -46.93 -20.96 48.14
N ILE A 377 -46.98 -20.03 49.09
CA ILE A 377 -47.29 -20.34 50.50
C ILE A 377 -48.70 -19.82 50.77
N GLY A 378 -49.66 -20.70 51.11
CA GLY A 378 -51.05 -20.32 51.39
C GLY A 378 -51.89 -21.43 52.02
N PRO A 379 -53.19 -21.21 52.30
CA PRO A 379 -54.03 -22.19 53.00
C PRO A 379 -54.22 -23.47 52.17
N CYS A 380 -54.10 -24.63 52.80
CA CYS A 380 -54.24 -25.93 52.13
C CYS A 380 -55.66 -26.10 51.54
N GLN A 381 -55.79 -26.35 50.23
CA GLN A 381 -57.06 -26.79 49.62
C GLN A 381 -57.29 -28.29 49.90
N ASN A 382 -57.64 -28.65 51.13
CA ASN A 382 -58.26 -29.95 51.39
C ASN A 382 -59.78 -29.76 51.44
N GLN A 383 -60.52 -30.42 50.54
CA GLN A 383 -61.98 -30.37 50.49
C GLN A 383 -62.69 -30.95 51.74
N TRP A 384 -61.94 -31.45 52.74
CA TRP A 384 -62.48 -32.14 53.93
C TRP A 384 -61.71 -31.89 55.25
N GLY A 385 -60.94 -30.80 55.36
CA GLY A 385 -60.14 -30.48 56.58
C GLY A 385 -60.50 -29.14 57.25
N TYR A 386 -60.23 -29.03 58.55
CA TYR A 386 -60.45 -27.81 59.36
C TYR A 386 -59.72 -26.58 58.74
N PRO A 387 -60.34 -25.38 58.67
CA PRO A 387 -59.71 -24.21 58.06
C PRO A 387 -58.54 -23.72 58.93
N GLY A 388 -57.33 -23.61 58.36
CA GLY A 388 -56.22 -22.90 59.03
C GLY A 388 -54.79 -23.39 58.80
N GLY A 389 -54.55 -24.51 58.12
CA GLY A 389 -53.19 -24.98 57.83
C GLY A 389 -52.53 -24.24 56.65
N ILE A 390 -51.29 -23.78 56.83
CA ILE A 390 -50.46 -23.19 55.76
C ILE A 390 -49.73 -24.33 55.03
N CYS A 391 -49.91 -24.40 53.71
CA CYS A 391 -49.23 -25.31 52.81
C CYS A 391 -48.26 -24.54 51.90
N THR A 392 -47.11 -25.13 51.61
CA THR A 392 -46.15 -24.62 50.62
C THR A 392 -46.23 -25.48 49.36
N ASN A 393 -46.65 -24.89 48.25
CA ASN A 393 -46.64 -25.52 46.94
C ASN A 393 -45.49 -24.94 46.11
N ILE A 394 -44.54 -25.79 45.75
CA ILE A 394 -43.37 -25.40 44.94
C ILE A 394 -43.58 -25.93 43.53
N THR A 395 -43.74 -25.03 42.57
CA THR A 395 -43.76 -25.38 41.15
C THR A 395 -42.45 -24.97 40.51
N THR A 396 -41.74 -25.91 39.90
CA THR A 396 -40.48 -25.66 39.18
C THR A 396 -40.72 -25.76 37.68
N ASN A 397 -40.53 -24.67 36.97
CA ASN A 397 -40.65 -24.62 35.51
C ASN A 397 -39.31 -24.20 34.90
N HIS A 398 -38.90 -24.85 33.81
CA HIS A 398 -37.74 -24.42 33.03
C HIS A 398 -38.21 -23.55 31.86
N ILE A 399 -37.64 -22.37 31.73
CA ILE A 399 -37.88 -21.46 30.61
C ILE A 399 -36.56 -21.20 29.88
N VAL A 400 -36.65 -20.93 28.58
CA VAL A 400 -35.50 -20.52 27.76
C VAL A 400 -35.63 -19.01 27.51
N LEU A 401 -34.60 -18.26 27.87
CA LEU A 401 -34.52 -16.82 27.63
C LEU A 401 -33.59 -16.56 26.43
N GLU A 402 -33.97 -15.62 25.57
CA GLU A 402 -33.16 -15.12 24.44
C GLU A 402 -32.04 -14.17 24.88
N VAL A 403 -31.36 -14.52 25.98
CA VAL A 403 -30.23 -13.77 26.53
C VAL A 403 -29.04 -14.72 26.60
N PRO A 404 -27.84 -14.31 26.16
CA PRO A 404 -26.64 -15.12 26.33
C PRO A 404 -26.31 -15.36 27.80
N SER A 405 -25.85 -16.57 28.14
CA SER A 405 -25.36 -16.90 29.49
C SER A 405 -23.98 -17.53 29.45
N GLY A 406 -23.36 -17.59 30.62
CA GLY A 406 -22.01 -18.10 30.83
C GLY A 406 -21.20 -17.20 31.74
N ASP A 407 -19.88 -17.28 31.62
CA ASP A 407 -18.96 -16.50 32.41
C ASP A 407 -17.91 -15.81 31.53
N PHE A 408 -17.43 -14.66 32.00
CA PHE A 408 -16.43 -13.87 31.30
C PHE A 408 -15.32 -13.42 32.23
N PHE A 409 -14.13 -13.23 31.68
CA PHE A 409 -13.02 -12.56 32.35
C PHE A 409 -12.82 -11.17 31.76
N ILE A 410 -12.51 -10.20 32.62
CA ILE A 410 -11.92 -8.93 32.20
C ILE A 410 -10.41 -9.11 32.27
N LEU A 411 -9.77 -9.09 31.11
CA LEU A 411 -8.32 -9.20 31.03
C LEU A 411 -7.69 -7.86 31.47
N PRO A 412 -6.54 -7.87 32.17
CA PRO A 412 -5.80 -6.65 32.48
C PRO A 412 -5.56 -5.82 31.23
N THR A 413 -5.44 -4.49 31.35
CA THR A 413 -5.19 -3.59 30.20
C THR A 413 -3.97 -3.99 29.36
N ASN A 414 -3.02 -4.71 29.96
CA ASN A 414 -1.78 -5.15 29.33
C ASN A 414 -1.90 -6.56 28.70
N ALA A 415 -3.00 -7.28 28.95
CA ALA A 415 -3.19 -8.68 28.56
C ALA A 415 -3.70 -8.86 27.11
N LEU A 416 -3.88 -7.76 26.36
CA LEU A 416 -3.99 -7.80 24.90
C LEU A 416 -2.78 -8.46 24.23
N CYS A 417 -1.66 -8.50 24.94
CA CYS A 417 -0.41 -9.13 24.53
C CYS A 417 -0.25 -10.56 25.06
N GLY A 418 -1.35 -11.14 25.51
CA GLY A 418 -1.40 -12.50 26.04
C GLY A 418 -1.01 -12.60 27.51
N TYR A 419 -1.07 -13.84 27.99
CA TYR A 419 -0.79 -14.19 29.36
C TYR A 419 -0.34 -15.65 29.42
N VAL A 420 0.54 -15.98 30.36
CA VAL A 420 0.91 -17.38 30.62
C VAL A 420 -0.01 -17.92 31.72
N LEU A 421 -0.79 -18.95 31.39
CA LEU A 421 -1.59 -19.67 32.37
C LEU A 421 -0.67 -20.50 33.26
N LEU A 422 -0.68 -20.22 34.56
CA LEU A 422 0.09 -20.98 35.55
C LEU A 422 -0.73 -22.13 36.13
N SER A 423 -1.97 -21.84 36.51
CA SER A 423 -2.85 -22.84 37.12
C SER A 423 -4.32 -22.44 37.02
N ASN A 424 -5.18 -23.45 36.92
CA ASN A 424 -6.61 -23.33 37.12
C ASN A 424 -6.90 -23.62 38.60
N LEU A 425 -7.55 -22.69 39.29
CA LEU A 425 -7.99 -22.90 40.66
C LEU A 425 -9.37 -23.57 40.65
N PRO A 426 -9.75 -24.30 41.72
CA PRO A 426 -11.05 -24.92 41.82
C PRO A 426 -12.17 -23.89 41.67
N PRO A 427 -13.26 -24.22 40.94
CA PRO A 427 -14.38 -23.31 40.77
C PRO A 427 -15.02 -22.98 42.13
N ILE A 428 -15.38 -21.71 42.31
CA ILE A 428 -16.19 -21.27 43.45
C ILE A 428 -17.63 -21.15 42.94
N LEU A 429 -18.60 -21.73 43.67
CA LEU A 429 -20.00 -21.61 43.31
C LEU A 429 -20.58 -20.34 43.94
N GLN A 430 -21.04 -19.40 43.11
CA GLN A 430 -21.68 -18.17 43.58
C GLN A 430 -23.19 -18.25 43.30
N VAL A 431 -24.00 -18.21 44.37
CA VAL A 431 -25.47 -18.21 44.27
C VAL A 431 -25.94 -16.77 44.16
N VAL A 432 -26.62 -16.42 43.05
CA VAL A 432 -27.36 -15.15 42.94
C VAL A 432 -28.85 -15.44 43.07
N THR A 433 -29.57 -14.66 43.88
CA THR A 433 -31.03 -14.64 44.15
C THR A 433 -31.45 -13.17 44.25
N ASN A 434 -32.67 -12.67 44.04
CA ASN A 434 -34.05 -13.17 43.91
C ASN A 434 -34.88 -11.98 43.34
N GLN A 435 -35.93 -12.20 42.53
CA GLN A 435 -36.93 -11.13 42.29
C GLN A 435 -38.25 -11.49 42.99
N ILE A 436 -38.76 -10.56 43.81
CA ILE A 436 -40.02 -10.72 44.54
C ILE A 436 -41.14 -10.32 43.58
N ALA A 437 -41.91 -11.30 43.09
CA ALA A 437 -42.92 -11.04 42.07
C ALA A 437 -44.23 -10.48 42.65
N LEU A 438 -44.65 -10.84 43.87
CA LEU A 438 -45.84 -10.28 44.55
C LEU A 438 -45.89 -10.63 46.05
N ALA A 439 -46.33 -9.68 46.88
CA ALA A 439 -46.83 -9.92 48.23
C ALA A 439 -48.18 -9.21 48.38
N THR A 440 -49.27 -9.96 48.63
CA THR A 440 -50.61 -9.38 48.84
C THR A 440 -51.15 -9.73 50.21
N ASN A 441 -51.85 -8.79 50.84
CA ASN A 441 -52.30 -8.90 52.23
C ASN A 441 -53.83 -8.77 52.32
N GLN A 442 -54.56 -9.61 51.57
CA GLN A 442 -55.99 -9.86 51.81
C GLN A 442 -56.29 -11.35 51.86
N VAL A 443 -57.36 -11.70 52.57
CA VAL A 443 -57.74 -13.03 53.09
C VAL A 443 -57.37 -14.17 52.13
N GLY A 444 -56.31 -14.91 52.52
CA GLY A 444 -55.61 -15.89 51.69
C GLY A 444 -54.18 -15.46 51.43
N GLN A 445 -53.31 -15.50 52.45
CA GLN A 445 -51.90 -15.13 52.33
C GLN A 445 -51.24 -15.97 51.22
N GLN A 446 -50.80 -15.32 50.13
CA GLN A 446 -50.02 -15.96 49.07
C GLN A 446 -48.70 -15.21 48.91
N PHE A 447 -47.61 -15.87 49.24
CA PHE A 447 -46.24 -15.45 48.91
C PHE A 447 -45.82 -16.15 47.62
N SER A 448 -45.21 -15.44 46.67
CA SER A 448 -44.61 -16.01 45.46
C SER A 448 -43.23 -15.41 45.21
N GLN A 449 -42.22 -16.25 45.21
CA GLN A 449 -40.82 -15.90 44.97
C GLN A 449 -40.32 -16.63 43.73
N GLN A 450 -39.63 -15.92 42.84
CA GLN A 450 -38.94 -16.50 41.69
C GLN A 450 -37.42 -16.47 41.93
N VAL A 451 -36.85 -17.65 42.11
CA VAL A 451 -35.41 -17.86 42.28
C VAL A 451 -34.83 -18.31 40.93
N PHE A 452 -33.90 -17.52 40.38
CA PHE A 452 -33.03 -17.94 39.26
C PHE A 452 -31.66 -18.27 39.85
N THR A 453 -31.03 -19.40 39.50
CA THR A 453 -29.72 -19.75 40.10
C THR A 453 -28.83 -20.50 39.14
N TYR A 454 -27.91 -19.84 38.42
CA TYR A 454 -26.75 -20.51 37.80
C TYR A 454 -25.60 -19.52 37.55
N PHE A 455 -24.55 -19.54 38.40
CA PHE A 455 -23.25 -18.97 38.07
C PHE A 455 -22.13 -19.67 38.86
N THR A 456 -21.12 -20.20 38.17
CA THR A 456 -19.90 -20.74 38.79
C THR A 456 -18.76 -19.84 38.36
N ASN A 457 -18.10 -19.18 39.30
CA ASN A 457 -16.93 -18.38 38.96
C ASN A 457 -15.69 -19.28 38.88
N HIS A 458 -14.94 -19.09 37.81
CA HIS A 458 -13.65 -19.72 37.61
C HIS A 458 -12.57 -18.73 38.04
N ALA A 459 -11.54 -19.24 38.73
CA ALA A 459 -10.37 -18.46 39.08
C ALA A 459 -9.14 -19.07 38.41
N ILE A 460 -8.35 -18.23 37.74
CA ILE A 460 -7.12 -18.65 37.07
C ILE A 460 -5.98 -17.75 37.52
N VAL A 461 -4.79 -18.33 37.66
CA VAL A 461 -3.56 -17.58 37.94
C VAL A 461 -2.79 -17.43 36.64
N ILE A 462 -2.49 -16.17 36.29
CA ILE A 462 -1.80 -15.81 35.07
C ILE A 462 -0.55 -14.97 35.36
N HIS A 463 0.43 -15.03 34.47
CA HIS A 463 1.42 -13.97 34.33
C HIS A 463 1.02 -13.07 33.16
N PRO A 464 0.69 -11.79 33.39
CA PRO A 464 0.44 -10.86 32.29
C PRO A 464 1.76 -10.61 31.55
N VAL A 465 1.72 -10.65 30.22
CA VAL A 465 2.86 -10.30 29.39
C VAL A 465 2.86 -8.79 29.20
N SER A 466 3.94 -8.11 29.59
CA SER A 466 4.12 -6.70 29.25
C SER A 466 4.51 -6.59 27.79
N CYS A 467 3.84 -5.69 27.08
CA CYS A 467 4.18 -5.34 25.73
C CYS A 467 4.18 -3.83 25.55
N GLU A 468 4.97 -3.38 24.59
CA GLU A 468 5.07 -1.97 24.24
C GLU A 468 4.99 -1.81 22.72
N THR A 469 4.34 -0.73 22.29
CA THR A 469 4.24 -0.29 20.90
C THR A 469 5.17 0.90 20.69
N ASN A 470 5.65 1.12 19.46
CA ASN A 470 6.50 2.26 19.10
C ASN A 470 7.72 2.43 20.04
N VAL A 471 8.48 1.35 20.27
CA VAL A 471 9.65 1.35 21.17
C VAL A 471 10.93 1.66 20.39
N PRO A 472 11.47 2.89 20.46
CA PRO A 472 12.60 3.29 19.65
C PRO A 472 13.90 2.87 20.32
N MET A 473 14.74 2.17 19.56
CA MET A 473 16.02 1.66 20.05
C MET A 473 17.03 1.61 18.91
N ASN A 474 18.32 1.46 19.24
CA ASN A 474 19.32 1.07 18.26
C ASN A 474 19.07 -0.38 17.83
N ARG A 475 18.79 -0.64 16.55
CA ARG A 475 18.47 -1.98 16.03
C ARG A 475 19.39 -2.37 14.90
N GLN A 476 19.82 -3.63 14.92
CA GLN A 476 20.52 -4.24 13.79
C GLN A 476 19.55 -4.43 12.62
N GLY A 477 20.07 -4.41 11.39
CA GLY A 477 19.30 -4.78 10.20
C GLY A 477 18.78 -6.23 10.25
N ILE A 478 17.74 -6.49 9.46
CA ILE A 478 16.97 -7.75 9.48
C ILE A 478 17.62 -8.94 8.77
N GLU A 479 18.77 -8.73 8.12
CA GLU A 479 19.49 -9.69 7.27
C GLU A 479 18.75 -10.16 6.01
N ARG A 480 17.44 -10.39 6.08
CA ARG A 480 16.63 -10.88 4.99
C ARG A 480 15.18 -10.45 5.17
N MET A 481 14.52 -10.21 4.05
CA MET A 481 13.08 -10.02 3.96
C MET A 481 12.46 -11.10 3.09
N GLN A 482 11.27 -11.57 3.46
CA GLN A 482 10.47 -12.52 2.70
C GLN A 482 9.09 -11.93 2.39
N PHE A 483 8.72 -11.95 1.12
CA PHE A 483 7.40 -11.58 0.64
C PHE A 483 6.48 -12.81 0.59
N VAL A 484 5.27 -12.69 1.12
CA VAL A 484 4.28 -13.76 1.20
C VAL A 484 2.93 -13.26 0.71
N ARG A 485 2.35 -13.94 -0.29
CA ARG A 485 1.00 -13.64 -0.75
C ARG A 485 -0.05 -14.05 0.28
N ALA A 486 -1.07 -13.23 0.47
CA ALA A 486 -2.26 -13.58 1.25
C ALA A 486 -3.55 -13.25 0.49
N GLU A 487 -4.63 -13.95 0.85
CA GLU A 487 -5.96 -13.75 0.28
C GLU A 487 -6.60 -12.48 0.85
N TYR A 488 -7.04 -11.59 -0.03
CA TYR A 488 -7.48 -10.24 0.28
C TYR A 488 -8.90 -9.98 -0.21
N ASP A 489 -9.72 -9.39 0.66
CA ASP A 489 -11.05 -8.91 0.32
C ASP A 489 -10.99 -7.41 0.03
N SER A 490 -11.04 -7.06 -1.26
CA SER A 490 -10.99 -5.67 -1.72
C SER A 490 -12.23 -4.86 -1.36
N LEU A 491 -13.37 -5.49 -1.06
CA LEU A 491 -14.58 -4.77 -0.62
C LEU A 491 -14.47 -4.32 0.84
N LEU A 492 -13.80 -5.13 1.67
CA LEU A 492 -13.61 -4.83 3.10
C LEU A 492 -12.26 -4.18 3.40
N GLY A 493 -11.35 -4.09 2.42
CA GLY A 493 -10.04 -3.49 2.58
C GLY A 493 -9.10 -4.28 3.51
N ARG A 494 -9.28 -5.59 3.62
CA ARG A 494 -8.58 -6.43 4.61
C ARG A 494 -8.42 -7.89 4.15
N PHE A 495 -7.55 -8.65 4.81
CA PHE A 495 -7.49 -10.09 4.64
C PHE A 495 -8.74 -10.79 5.19
N PHE A 496 -9.07 -11.96 4.63
CA PHE A 496 -10.20 -12.76 5.10
C PHE A 496 -10.02 -13.20 6.57
N GLU A 497 -8.78 -13.48 6.96
CA GLU A 497 -8.40 -13.78 8.33
C GLU A 497 -7.16 -12.94 8.71
N PRO A 498 -7.14 -12.30 9.90
CA PRO A 498 -5.94 -11.62 10.38
C PRO A 498 -4.78 -12.59 10.54
N ILE A 499 -3.60 -12.21 10.07
CA ILE A 499 -2.40 -13.03 10.13
C ILE A 499 -1.55 -12.58 11.31
N THR A 500 -1.21 -13.50 12.21
CA THR A 500 -0.31 -13.20 13.34
C THR A 500 1.07 -13.74 13.08
N ASN A 501 2.07 -12.85 13.09
CA ASN A 501 3.47 -13.17 12.85
C ASN A 501 4.30 -12.96 14.09
N TYR A 502 5.24 -13.88 14.32
CA TYR A 502 6.22 -13.78 15.37
C TYR A 502 7.61 -13.71 14.74
N TYR A 503 8.36 -12.68 15.11
CA TYR A 503 9.73 -12.53 14.64
C TYR A 503 10.62 -11.97 15.74
N THR A 504 11.91 -11.89 15.43
CA THR A 504 12.92 -11.37 16.34
C THR A 504 13.62 -10.19 15.70
N LEU A 505 13.78 -9.12 16.48
CA LEU A 505 14.76 -8.08 16.18
C LEU A 505 15.86 -8.06 17.24
N HIS A 506 16.98 -7.45 16.90
CA HIS A 506 18.15 -7.35 17.75
C HIS A 506 18.41 -5.89 18.10
N ALA A 507 18.16 -5.53 19.36
CA ALA A 507 18.43 -4.19 19.89
C ALA A 507 19.86 -4.13 20.48
N VAL A 508 20.51 -2.98 20.37
CA VAL A 508 21.82 -2.73 20.97
C VAL A 508 21.66 -1.80 22.17
N THR A 509 21.89 -2.31 23.37
CA THR A 509 21.83 -1.54 24.63
C THR A 509 23.09 -1.77 25.45
N ASN A 510 23.68 -0.71 26.01
CA ASN A 510 24.92 -0.78 26.80
C ASN A 510 26.03 -1.59 26.09
N ASN A 511 26.18 -1.39 24.78
CA ASN A 511 27.15 -2.09 23.93
C ASN A 511 26.99 -3.62 23.90
N ARG A 512 25.77 -4.13 24.15
CA ARG A 512 25.41 -5.55 24.04
C ARG A 512 24.19 -5.72 23.15
N ILE A 513 24.17 -6.82 22.41
CA ILE A 513 23.02 -7.21 21.58
C ILE A 513 22.00 -7.92 22.48
N VAL A 514 20.78 -7.43 22.48
CA VAL A 514 19.63 -7.98 23.19
C VAL A 514 18.61 -8.46 22.16
N LYS A 515 18.26 -9.74 22.25
CA LYS A 515 17.23 -10.36 21.42
C LYS A 515 15.85 -9.88 21.89
N GLN A 516 15.02 -9.42 20.97
CA GLN A 516 13.67 -8.93 21.23
C GLN A 516 12.64 -9.71 20.43
N HIS A 517 11.60 -10.18 21.12
CA HIS A 517 10.51 -10.95 20.52
C HIS A 517 9.34 -10.04 20.18
N ILE A 518 8.94 -10.05 18.92
CA ILE A 518 7.90 -9.17 18.41
C ILE A 518 6.76 -10.03 17.85
N GLN A 519 5.53 -9.64 18.16
CA GLN A 519 4.34 -10.12 17.46
C GLN A 519 3.79 -8.99 16.61
N ARG A 520 3.30 -9.33 15.43
CA ARG A 520 2.64 -8.42 14.51
C ARG A 520 1.32 -9.02 14.07
N VAL A 521 0.24 -8.24 14.13
CA VAL A 521 -1.09 -8.68 13.69
C VAL A 521 -1.42 -7.91 12.41
N VAL A 522 -1.37 -8.61 11.29
CA VAL A 522 -1.53 -8.05 9.96
C VAL A 522 -2.97 -8.27 9.50
N THR A 523 -3.71 -7.18 9.33
CA THR A 523 -5.11 -7.22 8.89
C THR A 523 -5.28 -6.80 7.43
N ALA A 524 -4.28 -6.16 6.83
CA ALA A 524 -4.27 -5.69 5.44
C ALA A 524 -2.87 -5.92 4.84
N PRO A 525 -2.73 -5.99 3.51
CA PRO A 525 -1.44 -6.21 2.87
C PRO A 525 -0.48 -5.04 3.07
N ASP A 526 0.81 -5.38 3.14
CA ASP A 526 1.91 -4.42 3.18
C ASP A 526 2.17 -3.82 1.80
N PHE A 527 1.95 -4.62 0.75
CA PHE A 527 1.93 -4.20 -0.64
C PHE A 527 0.61 -4.62 -1.30
N LEU A 528 -0.17 -3.66 -1.79
CA LEU A 528 -1.37 -3.91 -2.57
C LEU A 528 -1.15 -3.51 -4.03
N PHE A 529 -1.26 -4.47 -4.93
CA PHE A 529 -1.22 -4.22 -6.38
C PHE A 529 -2.64 -4.00 -6.91
N TYR A 530 -2.84 -2.90 -7.62
CA TYR A 530 -4.13 -2.54 -8.21
C TYR A 530 -4.00 -2.00 -9.63
N ALA A 531 -5.11 -1.84 -10.34
CA ALA A 531 -5.14 -1.24 -11.67
C ALA A 531 -6.15 -0.07 -11.71
N ASP A 532 -5.71 1.10 -12.21
CA ASP A 532 -6.53 2.31 -12.18
C ASP A 532 -6.33 3.18 -13.41
N ASP A 533 -7.27 4.09 -13.64
CA ASP A 533 -7.21 5.06 -14.72
C ASP A 533 -6.24 6.20 -14.36
N LEU A 534 -4.96 5.99 -14.66
CA LEU A 534 -3.92 6.98 -14.40
C LEU A 534 -3.78 7.93 -15.60
N ASN A 535 -3.28 9.14 -15.35
CA ASN A 535 -3.00 10.13 -16.40
C ASN A 535 -1.79 9.69 -17.28
N LEU A 536 -0.77 10.52 -17.45
CA LEU A 536 0.41 10.18 -18.28
C LEU A 536 1.32 9.10 -17.66
N ASN A 537 1.12 8.76 -16.39
CA ASN A 537 1.94 7.78 -15.69
C ASN A 537 1.53 6.37 -16.10
N ILE A 538 2.51 5.52 -16.44
CA ILE A 538 2.26 4.10 -16.72
C ILE A 538 1.95 3.34 -15.44
N ALA A 539 2.55 3.73 -14.32
CA ALA A 539 2.25 3.21 -13.00
C ALA A 539 2.46 4.32 -11.98
N VAL A 540 1.75 4.23 -10.86
CA VAL A 540 1.94 5.10 -9.72
C VAL A 540 2.13 4.25 -8.48
N ARG A 541 2.87 4.81 -7.56
CA ARG A 541 2.89 4.39 -6.18
C ARG A 541 2.08 5.38 -5.38
N SER A 542 1.25 4.87 -4.49
CA SER A 542 0.56 5.69 -3.52
C SER A 542 0.79 5.10 -2.14
N SER A 543 1.21 5.97 -1.23
CA SER A 543 1.14 5.72 0.19
C SER A 543 0.27 6.80 0.82
N THR A 544 -0.49 6.43 1.84
CA THR A 544 -1.04 7.45 2.75
C THR A 544 0.15 8.16 3.39
N ALA A 545 0.23 9.49 3.24
CA ALA A 545 1.34 10.31 3.75
C ALA A 545 1.80 9.84 5.14
N GLY A 546 3.06 9.43 5.25
CA GLY A 546 3.65 8.97 6.52
C GLY A 546 4.36 7.60 6.52
N ILE A 547 4.81 7.05 5.38
CA ILE A 547 5.63 5.82 5.38
C ILE A 547 6.95 6.01 6.12
N PHE A 548 7.57 7.18 5.97
CA PHE A 548 8.80 7.51 6.68
C PHE A 548 8.45 8.04 8.06
N ILE A 549 8.77 7.26 9.08
CA ILE A 549 8.48 7.62 10.47
C ILE A 549 9.71 8.28 11.11
N ASP A 550 9.59 9.59 11.30
CA ASP A 550 10.59 10.46 11.93
C ASP A 550 10.36 10.66 13.42
N THR A 551 9.25 10.16 13.99
CA THR A 551 8.81 10.48 15.37
C THR A 551 9.77 10.06 16.47
N ASN A 552 10.85 9.35 16.10
CA ASN A 552 11.91 8.93 17.00
C ASN A 552 13.30 9.47 16.62
N ALA A 553 13.40 10.29 15.57
CA ALA A 553 14.63 10.97 15.18
C ALA A 553 14.94 12.11 16.17
N ILE A 554 16.21 12.25 16.55
CA ILE A 554 16.66 13.37 17.39
C ILE A 554 16.49 14.67 16.58
N PRO A 555 15.93 15.75 17.15
CA PRO A 555 15.73 17.01 16.43
C PRO A 555 17.04 17.51 15.77
N GLY A 556 17.02 17.67 14.45
CA GLY A 556 18.16 18.18 13.66
C GLY A 556 18.97 17.13 12.88
N LEU A 557 18.60 15.84 12.94
CA LEU A 557 19.16 14.78 12.09
C LEU A 557 18.17 14.41 10.98
N ALA A 558 18.66 14.14 9.77
CA ALA A 558 17.85 13.81 8.58
C ALA A 558 17.41 12.33 8.49
N GLY A 559 17.27 11.67 9.64
CA GLY A 559 17.24 10.22 9.79
C GLY A 559 18.31 9.76 10.82
N PRO A 560 18.56 8.46 10.99
CA PRO A 560 17.90 7.35 10.30
C PRO A 560 16.47 7.15 10.80
N GLY A 561 15.67 6.38 10.05
CA GLY A 561 14.29 6.09 10.41
C GLY A 561 13.78 4.78 9.82
N HIS A 562 12.46 4.56 9.93
CA HIS A 562 11.81 3.34 9.49
C HIS A 562 10.73 3.63 8.43
N ILE A 563 10.52 2.67 7.53
CA ILE A 563 9.48 2.67 6.49
C ILE A 563 8.31 1.77 6.91
N GLU A 564 7.15 2.36 7.16
CA GLU A 564 5.93 1.64 7.53
C GLU A 564 5.30 0.91 6.33
N PRO A 565 4.57 -0.20 6.59
CA PRO A 565 3.83 -0.95 5.59
C PRO A 565 2.60 -0.19 5.06
N ASN A 566 1.77 -0.87 4.26
CA ASN A 566 0.55 -0.36 3.61
C ASN A 566 0.85 0.52 2.38
N ILE A 567 1.69 -0.02 1.51
CA ILE A 567 2.08 0.55 0.21
C ILE A 567 1.12 0.05 -0.86
N THR A 568 0.72 0.95 -1.76
CA THR A 568 -0.10 0.58 -2.92
C THR A 568 0.64 0.89 -4.21
N ILE A 569 0.62 -0.07 -5.14
CA ILE A 569 1.22 0.04 -6.46
C ILE A 569 0.10 -0.09 -7.49
N GLY A 570 -0.20 1.01 -8.16
CA GLY A 570 -1.24 1.11 -9.17
C GLY A 570 -0.66 1.08 -10.57
N PHE A 571 -1.14 0.16 -11.40
CA PHE A 571 -0.78 0.11 -12.81
C PHE A 571 -1.86 0.78 -13.66
N ASN A 572 -1.43 1.57 -14.66
CA ASN A 572 -2.36 2.27 -15.52
C ASN A 572 -3.14 1.28 -16.39
N ARG A 573 -4.46 1.32 -16.33
CA ARG A 573 -5.34 0.46 -17.13
C ARG A 573 -5.90 1.16 -18.39
N VAL A 574 -5.58 2.44 -18.59
CA VAL A 574 -5.97 3.19 -19.80
C VAL A 574 -5.25 2.57 -21.00
N GLY A 575 -6.05 1.98 -21.91
CA GLY A 575 -5.59 1.33 -23.14
C GLY A 575 -4.89 2.29 -24.11
N PRO A 576 -4.31 1.78 -25.21
CA PRO A 576 -3.13 2.33 -25.87
C PRO A 576 -3.12 3.84 -25.87
N MET A 577 -2.29 4.41 -25.00
CA MET A 577 -2.22 5.85 -24.84
C MET A 577 -1.51 6.44 -26.04
N ASN A 578 -2.12 7.42 -26.72
CA ASN A 578 -1.41 8.19 -27.74
C ASN A 578 -0.85 9.46 -27.09
N ILE A 579 0.46 9.67 -27.17
CA ILE A 579 1.09 10.92 -26.72
C ILE A 579 1.46 11.77 -27.93
N ASN A 580 1.09 13.04 -27.86
CA ASN A 580 1.59 14.08 -28.75
C ASN A 580 2.88 14.63 -28.16
N ILE A 581 4.04 14.27 -28.72
CA ILE A 581 5.31 14.85 -28.29
C ILE A 581 5.44 16.25 -28.91
N TYR A 582 5.52 17.27 -28.06
CA TYR A 582 6.05 18.57 -28.48
C TYR A 582 7.57 18.54 -28.41
N SER A 583 8.24 18.43 -29.56
CA SER A 583 9.67 18.65 -29.66
C SER A 583 9.92 19.92 -30.49
N PRO A 584 10.60 20.94 -29.93
CA PRO A 584 10.92 22.16 -30.67
C PRO A 584 11.98 21.95 -31.75
N PHE A 585 12.60 20.76 -31.83
CA PHE A 585 13.65 20.40 -32.78
C PHE A 585 13.19 19.39 -33.85
N LEU A 586 11.99 18.82 -33.72
CA LEU A 586 11.39 17.96 -34.74
C LEU A 586 10.38 18.78 -35.57
N LEU A 587 10.47 18.67 -36.89
CA LEU A 587 9.63 19.40 -37.85
C LEU A 587 8.12 19.08 -37.75
N PHE A 588 7.72 18.08 -36.94
CA PHE A 588 6.35 17.71 -36.67
C PHE A 588 6.00 17.95 -35.20
N SER A 589 5.96 19.21 -34.81
CA SER A 589 5.31 19.63 -33.56
C SER A 589 3.81 19.72 -33.80
N GLY A 590 3.04 18.71 -33.37
CA GLY A 590 1.59 18.75 -33.47
C GLY A 590 0.91 18.13 -32.26
N LEU A 591 0.13 18.94 -31.54
CA LEU A 591 -0.81 18.51 -30.49
C LEU A 591 -2.10 17.97 -31.10
N THR A 592 -1.99 17.08 -32.09
CA THR A 592 -3.15 16.52 -32.79
C THR A 592 -3.08 14.99 -32.77
N GLU A 593 -4.20 14.32 -32.54
CA GLU A 593 -4.34 12.85 -32.60
C GLU A 593 -3.64 12.21 -33.82
N ARG A 594 -3.62 12.95 -34.93
CA ARG A 594 -3.01 12.64 -36.22
C ARG A 594 -1.49 12.33 -36.18
N VAL A 595 -0.73 12.93 -35.26
CA VAL A 595 0.72 12.74 -35.07
C VAL A 595 1.04 12.07 -33.72
N GLY A 596 0.01 11.64 -32.99
CA GLY A 596 0.18 10.88 -31.76
C GLY A 596 0.91 9.57 -32.04
N ILE A 597 1.97 9.31 -31.28
CA ILE A 597 2.61 8.01 -31.23
C ILE A 597 1.87 7.16 -30.19
N THR A 598 1.61 5.89 -30.49
CA THR A 598 1.16 4.93 -29.48
C THR A 598 2.27 4.80 -28.47
N ASN A 599 2.00 5.31 -27.27
CA ASN A 599 2.93 5.41 -26.18
C ASN A 599 3.12 4.01 -25.60
N PHE A 600 2.18 3.43 -24.83
CA PHE A 600 2.44 2.12 -24.23
C PHE A 600 1.23 1.18 -24.22
N ILE A 601 1.54 -0.11 -24.21
CA ILE A 601 0.63 -1.21 -23.89
C ILE A 601 1.38 -2.12 -22.90
N TRP A 602 0.67 -2.69 -21.94
CA TRP A 602 1.27 -3.64 -21.02
C TRP A 602 1.55 -4.99 -21.68
N GLY A 603 2.71 -5.54 -21.37
CA GLY A 603 3.06 -6.92 -21.70
C GLY A 603 3.83 -7.62 -20.58
N SER A 604 3.99 -8.92 -20.74
CA SER A 604 4.95 -9.71 -19.98
C SER A 604 5.68 -10.62 -20.93
N PHE A 605 7.00 -10.55 -20.88
CA PHE A 605 7.88 -11.30 -21.77
C PHE A 605 9.21 -11.57 -21.10
N ASP A 606 9.94 -12.54 -21.66
CA ASP A 606 11.23 -12.97 -21.16
C ASP A 606 12.22 -13.17 -22.33
N GLY A 607 13.36 -13.78 -22.02
CA GLY A 607 14.38 -14.11 -23.03
C GLY A 607 14.11 -15.37 -23.82
N SER A 608 12.93 -15.97 -23.67
CA SER A 608 12.54 -17.14 -24.44
C SER A 608 12.06 -16.75 -25.84
N THR A 609 11.77 -17.76 -26.66
CA THR A 609 11.13 -17.56 -27.98
C THR A 609 9.61 -17.53 -27.89
N ASN A 610 9.04 -17.62 -26.69
CA ASN A 610 7.61 -17.59 -26.49
C ASN A 610 7.04 -16.22 -26.87
N PRO A 611 5.82 -16.17 -27.44
CA PRO A 611 5.16 -14.90 -27.71
C PRO A 611 4.92 -14.11 -26.41
N PRO A 612 5.08 -12.77 -26.43
CA PRO A 612 4.70 -11.93 -25.30
C PRO A 612 3.25 -12.14 -24.90
N VAL A 613 2.99 -12.13 -23.60
CA VAL A 613 1.64 -11.96 -23.06
C VAL A 613 1.31 -10.47 -23.11
N VAL A 614 0.10 -10.12 -23.54
CA VAL A 614 -0.36 -8.74 -23.71
C VAL A 614 -1.55 -8.50 -22.78
N TYR A 615 -1.69 -7.27 -22.28
CA TYR A 615 -2.82 -6.86 -21.44
C TYR A 615 -3.58 -5.67 -22.05
N PRO A 616 -4.89 -5.50 -21.77
CA PRO A 616 -5.71 -6.28 -20.83
C PRO A 616 -5.88 -7.75 -21.25
N GLN A 617 -6.24 -8.63 -20.32
CA GLN A 617 -6.37 -10.08 -20.58
C GLN A 617 -7.31 -10.45 -21.75
N SER A 618 -8.18 -9.53 -22.16
CA SER A 618 -9.08 -9.67 -23.31
C SER A 618 -8.41 -9.38 -24.67
N LEU A 619 -7.26 -8.73 -24.68
CA LEU A 619 -6.49 -8.40 -25.88
C LEU A 619 -5.52 -9.53 -26.21
N SER A 620 -5.70 -10.17 -27.37
CA SER A 620 -4.73 -11.15 -27.87
C SER A 620 -3.57 -10.47 -28.60
N LEU A 621 -2.40 -11.11 -28.56
CA LEU A 621 -1.22 -10.67 -29.30
C LEU A 621 -1.51 -10.47 -30.80
N ARG A 622 -2.28 -11.40 -31.40
CA ARG A 622 -2.66 -11.29 -32.82
C ARG A 622 -3.52 -10.05 -33.09
N GLN A 623 -4.49 -9.76 -32.22
CA GLN A 623 -5.29 -8.55 -32.38
C GLN A 623 -4.44 -7.30 -32.28
N LEU A 624 -3.45 -7.27 -31.38
CA LEU A 624 -2.50 -6.16 -31.29
C LEU A 624 -1.63 -6.04 -32.54
N GLU A 625 -1.09 -7.15 -33.03
CA GLU A 625 -0.33 -7.20 -34.29
C GLU A 625 -1.19 -6.71 -35.46
N ASP A 626 -2.45 -7.14 -35.56
CA ASP A 626 -3.39 -6.67 -36.57
C ASP A 626 -3.65 -5.16 -36.39
N MET A 627 -3.81 -4.63 -35.18
CA MET A 627 -3.98 -3.18 -34.96
C MET A 627 -2.79 -2.36 -35.45
N ILE A 628 -1.56 -2.85 -35.24
CA ILE A 628 -0.34 -2.17 -35.68
C ILE A 628 -0.12 -2.35 -37.18
N LEU A 629 -0.33 -3.55 -37.73
CA LEU A 629 -0.19 -3.83 -39.15
C LEU A 629 -1.29 -3.17 -39.99
N THR A 630 -2.47 -2.92 -39.43
CA THR A 630 -3.54 -2.19 -40.11
C THR A 630 -3.41 -0.67 -39.98
N ALA A 631 -2.48 -0.19 -39.16
CA ALA A 631 -2.15 1.23 -39.09
C ALA A 631 -1.37 1.67 -40.33
N LEU A 632 -1.98 2.54 -41.13
CA LEU A 632 -1.33 3.16 -42.28
C LEU A 632 -0.23 4.12 -41.78
N THR A 633 0.99 3.94 -42.26
CA THR A 633 2.17 4.76 -41.96
C THR A 633 2.75 5.31 -43.25
N ILE A 634 3.06 6.61 -43.32
CA ILE A 634 3.50 7.29 -44.55
C ILE A 634 4.97 7.68 -44.46
N SER A 635 5.74 7.43 -45.51
CA SER A 635 7.15 7.81 -45.66
C SER A 635 7.39 8.50 -47.01
N PRO A 636 8.28 9.51 -47.13
CA PRO A 636 9.16 10.03 -46.08
C PRO A 636 8.40 10.89 -45.07
N LEU A 637 8.88 10.93 -43.82
CA LEU A 637 8.26 11.79 -42.80
C LEU A 637 8.52 13.27 -43.08
N ALA A 638 9.69 13.66 -43.60
CA ALA A 638 10.00 15.04 -43.95
C ALA A 638 10.28 15.20 -45.46
N LEU A 639 10.00 16.40 -45.98
CA LEU A 639 10.21 16.73 -47.39
C LEU A 639 11.53 17.49 -47.60
N PRO A 640 12.33 17.13 -48.61
CA PRO A 640 13.45 17.95 -49.05
C PRO A 640 12.99 19.36 -49.47
N HIS A 641 13.84 20.36 -49.32
CA HIS A 641 13.53 21.70 -49.83
C HIS A 641 13.42 21.73 -51.35
N GLY A 642 12.48 22.51 -51.89
CA GLY A 642 12.37 22.80 -53.32
C GLY A 642 13.09 24.09 -53.70
N VAL A 643 13.33 24.29 -55.00
CA VAL A 643 13.93 25.51 -55.57
C VAL A 643 13.04 26.03 -56.70
N VAL A 644 12.76 27.33 -56.72
CA VAL A 644 11.94 27.97 -57.76
C VAL A 644 12.48 27.65 -59.15
N GLY A 645 11.60 27.23 -60.06
CA GLY A 645 11.97 26.92 -61.44
C GLY A 645 12.67 25.57 -61.66
N GLN A 646 13.01 24.83 -60.60
CA GLN A 646 13.55 23.47 -60.71
C GLN A 646 12.45 22.42 -60.57
N PHE A 647 12.56 21.32 -61.31
CA PHE A 647 11.62 20.20 -61.14
C PHE A 647 11.81 19.55 -59.77
N TYR A 648 10.70 19.41 -59.05
CA TYR A 648 10.62 18.81 -57.73
C TYR A 648 9.78 17.53 -57.80
N GLN A 649 10.25 16.45 -57.18
CA GLN A 649 9.52 15.18 -57.12
C GLN A 649 9.80 14.48 -55.79
N VAL A 650 8.73 14.05 -55.11
CA VAL A 650 8.80 13.16 -53.95
C VAL A 650 7.72 12.08 -54.10
N THR A 651 8.08 10.85 -53.79
CA THR A 651 7.14 9.73 -53.75
C THR A 651 6.85 9.38 -52.30
N PHE A 652 5.58 9.38 -51.95
CA PHE A 652 5.07 8.86 -50.70
C PHE A 652 4.85 7.36 -50.83
N THR A 653 5.33 6.64 -49.82
CA THR A 653 5.15 5.20 -49.67
C THR A 653 4.38 4.95 -48.39
N VAL A 654 3.58 3.89 -48.39
CA VAL A 654 2.71 3.55 -47.27
C VAL A 654 3.01 2.13 -46.83
N THR A 655 3.18 1.94 -45.53
CA THR A 655 3.27 0.65 -44.87
C THR A 655 2.06 0.44 -43.96
N GLY A 656 1.66 -0.82 -43.81
CA GLY A 656 0.43 -1.20 -43.11
C GLY A 656 -0.85 -0.97 -43.92
N GLY A 657 -2.00 -1.41 -43.39
CA GLY A 657 -3.28 -1.42 -44.10
C GLY A 657 -3.31 -2.37 -45.30
N ASP A 658 -4.33 -2.20 -46.16
CA ASP A 658 -4.56 -3.09 -47.32
C ASP A 658 -4.46 -2.30 -48.64
N PRO A 659 -3.53 -2.63 -49.55
CA PRO A 659 -3.47 -1.98 -50.85
C PRO A 659 -4.70 -2.30 -51.72
N PRO A 660 -5.07 -1.44 -52.69
CA PRO A 660 -4.36 -0.24 -53.13
C PRO A 660 -4.55 0.97 -52.20
N TYR A 661 -3.52 1.83 -52.18
CA TYR A 661 -3.56 3.10 -51.45
C TYR A 661 -3.93 4.25 -52.39
N THR A 662 -4.82 5.13 -51.96
CA THR A 662 -5.22 6.35 -52.67
C THR A 662 -4.76 7.57 -51.89
N PHE A 663 -4.02 8.45 -52.56
CA PHE A 663 -3.50 9.67 -51.97
C PHE A 663 -4.31 10.89 -52.40
N SER A 664 -4.62 11.76 -51.44
CA SER A 664 -5.28 13.05 -51.68
C SER A 664 -4.77 14.09 -50.68
N LEU A 665 -5.11 15.36 -50.89
CA LEU A 665 -5.08 16.31 -49.78
C LEU A 665 -6.29 16.06 -48.88
N ALA A 666 -6.15 16.32 -47.58
CA ALA A 666 -7.29 16.34 -46.67
C ALA A 666 -8.24 17.49 -47.04
N GLU A 667 -9.51 17.36 -46.66
CA GLU A 667 -10.57 18.33 -46.99
C GLU A 667 -10.24 19.75 -46.51
N ASP A 668 -9.64 19.87 -45.32
CA ASP A 668 -9.22 21.15 -44.72
C ASP A 668 -7.72 21.48 -44.92
N SER A 669 -7.04 20.83 -45.88
CA SER A 669 -5.62 21.07 -46.14
C SER A 669 -5.41 22.48 -46.71
N PRO A 670 -4.39 23.24 -46.24
CA PRO A 670 -3.87 24.33 -47.04
C PRO A 670 -3.29 23.79 -48.36
N GLY A 671 -3.32 24.62 -49.40
CA GLY A 671 -2.93 24.22 -50.76
C GLY A 671 -1.43 23.92 -50.91
N LEU A 672 -1.08 23.17 -51.95
CA LEU A 672 0.32 22.90 -52.33
C LEU A 672 1.04 24.16 -52.82
N PRO A 673 2.38 24.21 -52.79
CA PRO A 673 3.15 25.28 -53.43
C PRO A 673 2.72 25.48 -54.89
N PRO A 674 2.55 26.73 -55.37
CA PRO A 674 2.15 26.99 -56.75
C PRO A 674 3.08 26.31 -57.76
N GLY A 675 2.51 25.43 -58.59
CA GLY A 675 3.24 24.67 -59.61
C GLY A 675 3.60 23.23 -59.19
N LEU A 676 3.22 22.78 -58.00
CA LEU A 676 3.26 21.37 -57.59
C LEU A 676 1.84 20.78 -57.53
N ASP A 677 1.71 19.52 -57.94
CA ASP A 677 0.49 18.73 -57.86
C ASP A 677 0.75 17.36 -57.20
N LEU A 678 -0.25 16.84 -56.49
CA LEU A 678 -0.23 15.50 -55.91
C LEU A 678 -0.94 14.52 -56.85
N ALA A 679 -0.20 13.55 -57.38
CA ALA A 679 -0.76 12.46 -58.14
C ALA A 679 -1.44 11.42 -57.20
N PRO A 680 -2.56 10.79 -57.60
CA PRO A 680 -3.27 9.80 -56.78
C PRO A 680 -2.43 8.60 -56.34
N GLY A 681 -1.35 8.29 -57.07
CA GLY A 681 -0.37 7.25 -56.73
C GLY A 681 0.66 7.67 -55.66
N GLY A 682 0.46 8.82 -55.01
CA GLY A 682 1.33 9.29 -53.93
C GLY A 682 2.59 10.00 -54.40
N VAL A 683 2.60 10.57 -55.60
CA VAL A 683 3.77 11.34 -56.10
C VAL A 683 3.43 12.83 -56.07
N LEU A 684 4.15 13.60 -55.27
CA LEU A 684 4.12 15.07 -55.32
C LEU A 684 5.16 15.54 -56.33
N LEU A 685 4.73 16.20 -57.41
CA LEU A 685 5.62 16.60 -58.49
C LEU A 685 5.26 17.93 -59.13
N GLY A 686 6.23 18.58 -59.75
CA GLY A 686 6.03 19.80 -60.54
C GLY A 686 7.20 20.77 -60.48
N THR A 687 6.97 22.02 -60.87
CA THR A 687 7.99 23.08 -60.82
C THR A 687 7.44 24.24 -59.96
N PRO A 688 7.94 24.44 -58.73
CA PRO A 688 7.42 25.46 -57.85
C PRO A 688 7.78 26.84 -58.37
N ARG A 689 6.87 27.80 -58.24
CA ARG A 689 6.97 29.14 -58.86
C ARG A 689 7.25 30.27 -57.89
N THR A 690 7.01 30.05 -56.61
CA THR A 690 7.06 31.10 -55.59
C THR A 690 7.82 30.59 -54.38
N PRO A 691 8.83 31.33 -53.88
CA PRO A 691 9.54 30.95 -52.68
C PRO A 691 8.65 31.16 -51.46
N GLY A 692 8.81 30.32 -50.44
CA GLY A 692 8.00 30.35 -49.22
C GLY A 692 7.96 28.99 -48.53
N THR A 693 7.42 28.97 -47.31
CA THR A 693 7.10 27.73 -46.59
C THR A 693 5.62 27.44 -46.76
N TYR A 694 5.29 26.23 -47.21
CA TYR A 694 3.92 25.79 -47.46
C TYR A 694 3.63 24.57 -46.59
N ASP A 695 2.64 24.70 -45.72
CA ASP A 695 2.14 23.61 -44.91
C ASP A 695 0.95 22.96 -45.61
N PHE A 696 0.96 21.64 -45.76
CA PHE A 696 -0.15 20.90 -46.36
C PHE A 696 -0.33 19.56 -45.68
N VAL A 697 -1.44 18.92 -46.00
CA VAL A 697 -2.02 17.89 -45.17
C VAL A 697 -2.38 16.72 -46.07
N LEU A 698 -1.45 15.76 -46.19
CA LEU A 698 -1.60 14.57 -47.02
C LEU A 698 -2.56 13.57 -46.36
N GLN A 699 -3.48 13.03 -47.13
CA GLN A 699 -4.36 11.93 -46.77
C GLN A 699 -4.00 10.71 -47.62
N VAL A 700 -3.85 9.56 -46.97
CA VAL A 700 -3.87 8.26 -47.62
C VAL A 700 -5.11 7.50 -47.15
N GLN A 701 -5.80 6.85 -48.08
CA GLN A 701 -6.84 5.88 -47.80
C GLN A 701 -6.45 4.52 -48.37
N ASP A 702 -6.81 3.44 -47.69
CA ASP A 702 -6.56 2.08 -48.16
C ASP A 702 -7.84 1.39 -48.69
N ALA A 703 -7.71 0.14 -49.13
CA ALA A 703 -8.81 -0.61 -49.74
C ALA A 703 -10.00 -0.87 -48.81
N GLN A 704 -9.76 -0.88 -47.49
CA GLN A 704 -10.80 -1.06 -46.47
C GLN A 704 -11.41 0.29 -46.03
N GLY A 705 -10.99 1.38 -46.66
CA GLY A 705 -11.47 2.72 -46.37
C GLY A 705 -10.80 3.37 -45.15
N ARG A 706 -9.81 2.72 -44.52
CA ARG A 706 -9.04 3.29 -43.42
C ARG A 706 -8.25 4.48 -43.94
N ARG A 707 -8.15 5.55 -43.15
CA ARG A 707 -7.48 6.79 -43.55
C ARG A 707 -6.34 7.11 -42.60
N ARG A 708 -5.17 7.48 -43.14
CA ARG A 708 -4.12 8.15 -42.39
C ARG A 708 -3.88 9.53 -42.96
N LEU A 709 -3.62 10.42 -42.05
CA LEU A 709 -3.56 11.83 -42.23
C LEU A 709 -2.12 12.21 -41.80
N GLN A 710 -1.28 12.73 -42.71
CA GLN A 710 0.09 13.20 -42.40
C GLN A 710 0.28 14.69 -42.76
N PRO A 711 0.64 15.57 -41.80
CA PRO A 711 1.04 16.94 -42.12
C PRO A 711 2.44 16.98 -42.74
N TYR A 712 2.69 17.95 -43.60
CA TYR A 712 3.98 18.24 -44.23
C TYR A 712 4.22 19.74 -44.29
N SER A 713 5.47 20.15 -44.09
CA SER A 713 5.94 21.50 -44.38
C SER A 713 7.01 21.44 -45.47
N LEU A 714 6.81 22.20 -46.55
CA LEU A 714 7.72 22.26 -47.69
C LEU A 714 8.22 23.69 -47.89
N THR A 715 9.51 23.92 -47.68
CA THR A 715 10.16 25.18 -48.01
C THR A 715 10.64 25.19 -49.46
N ILE A 716 10.20 26.20 -50.21
CA ILE A 716 10.68 26.55 -51.54
C ILE A 716 11.65 27.72 -51.42
N ARG A 717 12.87 27.54 -51.90
CA ARG A 717 13.94 28.55 -51.95
C ARG A 717 14.05 29.16 -53.34
N LEU A 718 14.68 30.33 -53.43
CA LEU A 718 15.02 30.97 -54.70
C LEU A 718 16.07 30.17 -55.49
#